data_AF-A0A3B8L7I7-F1
#
_entry.id   AF-A0A3B8L7I7-F1
#
_cell.length_a   1.000
_cell.length_b   1.000
_cell.length_c   1.000
_cell.angle_alpha   90.00
_cell.angle_beta   90.00
_cell.angle_gamma   90.00
#
_symmetry.space_group_name_H-M   'P 1'
#
loop_
_entity.id
_entity.type
_entity.pdbx_description
1 polymer ?
#
loop_
_entity_poly.entity_id
_entity_poly.type
_entity_poly.pdbx_seq_one_letter_code
_entity_poly.pdbx_strand_id
1 'polypeptide(L)'
;MAPRARKSSSPPLEISSMTFQLSGAQNRTEYTQKRVLRLAATVHAKPILPHANLDDCGKADYDRGQAVAIQKVGPGDEHVPMTLQHCMRRGNWWVLAGTLLAWSYLAHPLPAADSDQVVIQTINKHVRQGWSDNEVAASQRASDGEFARRVSLDVLGHIPRYSELTQFLDGLEAERRQRFVETLLDDEDYAKNWTTIWGNLLVGRTNNQGGRQALDRWLRRAFARNMPYDRFVFELVSAEGTSQENPAVNFLVSHLNNGAVPATAITARLFLGLQVQCTQCHNHPFNDWKQSQFWSMNAFFDGTRRLGARDAFRLVDLPAKGVKFFEKRSGLQEAAMRRFVDGTSVTIDDQQQPRLQLAKLMTDASKPYLARAIVNRTWGHFFGHGFTRPIDDMGPHNPVSHPELLDYLAEQFRTAGFDQKRLIRWITASEPYNLTSRFGEENSSDNPAAGTTPLFSRMYVKGFRAEQLYDSLIIATNAHKVGRNFEAAENQRRTWLRQFVQTFGTDENDESTTFNGTIPQALLMMNGALINNAVTTTNGSLLQQVVDSASGDIRPTKTGSTKRAPRTKRAIKIRAQQQIKNRYRSIPRKIETLFLIALQRKPTEAEMTALGQVFKEGGNGDPISGLQDVFWAVLNSNEFVTNH
;
A
#
# COMPACT_ATOMS: atom_id res chain seq x y z
N MET A 1 31.79 56.07 -8.06
CA MET A 1 31.56 56.95 -9.25
C MET A 1 30.91 56.12 -10.36
N ALA A 2 30.14 56.76 -11.24
CA ALA A 2 29.50 56.22 -12.46
C ALA A 2 29.92 57.13 -13.65
N PRO A 3 29.42 57.03 -14.91
CA PRO A 3 28.44 56.12 -15.54
C PRO A 3 29.10 55.33 -16.73
N ARG A 4 28.58 55.03 -17.95
CA ARG A 4 27.37 55.35 -18.76
C ARG A 4 27.24 54.24 -19.84
N ALA A 5 26.12 53.64 -20.25
CA ALA A 5 24.67 53.92 -20.22
C ALA A 5 24.07 54.66 -21.45
N ARG A 6 23.61 53.87 -22.45
CA ARG A 6 22.55 54.18 -23.45
C ARG A 6 21.66 52.91 -23.54
N LYS A 7 20.32 52.91 -23.42
CA LYS A 7 19.24 53.58 -24.19
C LYS A 7 19.16 53.09 -25.65
N SER A 8 18.02 52.67 -26.22
CA SER A 8 16.62 52.44 -25.75
C SER A 8 15.87 51.58 -26.84
N SER A 9 14.54 51.34 -26.93
CA SER A 9 13.31 51.83 -26.28
C SER A 9 12.09 50.92 -26.64
N SER A 10 11.08 50.82 -25.76
CA SER A 10 9.67 50.45 -26.07
C SER A 10 8.86 51.71 -26.51
N PRO A 11 7.52 51.76 -26.80
CA PRO A 11 6.37 50.86 -26.50
C PRO A 11 5.46 50.65 -27.77
N PRO A 12 4.11 50.46 -27.76
CA PRO A 12 3.13 50.19 -26.68
C PRO A 12 2.17 48.99 -26.92
N LEU A 13 1.21 48.81 -25.99
CA LEU A 13 0.06 47.91 -26.10
C LEU A 13 -1.05 48.52 -26.97
N GLU A 14 -1.98 47.68 -27.43
CA GLU A 14 -3.37 48.11 -27.61
C GLU A 14 -4.35 46.98 -27.21
N ILE A 15 -5.56 47.37 -26.79
CA ILE A 15 -6.64 46.47 -26.35
C ILE A 15 -7.85 46.74 -27.24
N SER A 16 -8.53 45.69 -27.73
CA SER A 16 -9.85 45.83 -28.35
C SER A 16 -10.71 44.59 -28.17
N SER A 17 -11.71 44.72 -27.30
CA SER A 17 -12.91 43.90 -27.32
C SER A 17 -13.85 44.43 -28.41
N MET A 18 -14.25 43.59 -29.37
CA MET A 18 -15.33 43.92 -30.30
C MET A 18 -16.55 43.02 -30.08
N THR A 19 -17.61 43.65 -29.60
CA THR A 19 -18.95 43.07 -29.46
C THR A 19 -19.55 42.77 -30.82
N PHE A 20 -20.14 41.59 -31.00
CA PHE A 20 -21.07 41.34 -32.10
C PHE A 20 -22.48 41.06 -31.58
N GLN A 21 -23.38 42.02 -31.82
CA GLN A 21 -24.82 41.84 -31.77
C GLN A 21 -25.41 42.44 -33.04
N LEU A 22 -26.30 41.72 -33.71
CA LEU A 22 -27.43 42.29 -34.44
C LEU A 22 -28.49 41.21 -34.72
N SER A 23 -29.70 41.66 -35.06
CA SER A 23 -30.91 40.90 -35.37
C SER A 23 -30.75 39.85 -36.49
N GLY A 24 -31.60 38.82 -36.62
CA GLY A 24 -32.83 38.49 -35.88
C GLY A 24 -34.06 38.30 -36.79
N ALA A 25 -34.60 37.08 -36.86
CA ALA A 25 -35.88 36.70 -37.48
C ALA A 25 -36.37 35.40 -36.80
N GLN A 26 -37.52 35.34 -36.14
CA GLN A 26 -38.92 35.28 -36.62
C GLN A 26 -39.41 33.91 -37.14
N ASN A 27 -40.54 33.49 -36.55
CA ASN A 27 -41.61 32.61 -37.06
C ASN A 27 -41.48 31.06 -37.07
N ARG A 28 -42.33 30.46 -36.21
CA ARG A 28 -43.20 29.28 -36.45
C ARG A 28 -42.52 27.89 -36.53
N THR A 29 -43.19 26.77 -36.24
CA THR A 29 -44.63 26.52 -35.98
C THR A 29 -44.86 25.46 -34.89
N GLU A 30 -46.14 25.26 -34.53
CA GLU A 30 -46.70 24.31 -33.55
C GLU A 30 -46.34 22.83 -33.81
N TYR A 31 -46.37 21.99 -32.77
CA TYR A 31 -47.48 21.02 -32.58
C TYR A 31 -47.53 20.49 -31.14
N THR A 32 -48.69 19.96 -30.69
CA THR A 32 -48.97 19.69 -29.27
C THR A 32 -49.64 18.33 -28.95
N GLN A 33 -49.42 17.89 -27.70
CA GLN A 33 -50.36 17.17 -26.80
C GLN A 33 -50.62 15.64 -26.84
N LYS A 34 -50.86 15.12 -25.62
CA LYS A 34 -51.68 13.94 -25.21
C LYS A 34 -51.10 12.54 -25.50
N ARG A 35 -51.31 11.47 -24.71
CA ARG A 35 -52.00 11.16 -23.40
C ARG A 35 -51.13 10.07 -22.69
N VAL A 36 -50.99 9.86 -21.37
CA VAL A 36 -51.82 10.02 -20.13
C VAL A 36 -52.56 8.73 -19.67
N LEU A 37 -52.03 8.15 -18.57
CA LEU A 37 -52.66 7.37 -17.47
C LEU A 37 -53.06 5.86 -17.57
N ARG A 38 -52.80 5.19 -16.41
CA ARG A 38 -53.46 4.01 -15.77
C ARG A 38 -53.33 2.60 -16.38
N LEU A 39 -52.85 1.66 -15.56
CA LEU A 39 -53.67 0.58 -14.96
C LEU A 39 -52.96 -0.09 -13.76
N ALA A 40 -53.74 -0.69 -12.84
CA ALA A 40 -53.28 -1.43 -11.65
C ALA A 40 -54.41 -2.38 -11.15
N ALA A 41 -54.06 -3.32 -10.26
CA ALA A 41 -54.89 -4.45 -9.76
C ALA A 41 -55.19 -5.53 -10.84
N THR A 42 -55.45 -6.81 -10.52
CA THR A 42 -55.63 -7.52 -9.22
C THR A 42 -54.95 -8.92 -9.29
N VAL A 43 -54.79 -9.72 -8.23
CA VAL A 43 -55.71 -10.79 -7.76
C VAL A 43 -55.13 -11.46 -6.48
N HIS A 44 -55.97 -12.04 -5.62
CA HIS A 44 -55.58 -12.79 -4.40
C HIS A 44 -55.21 -14.26 -4.63
N ALA A 45 -54.35 -14.85 -3.77
CA ALA A 45 -54.50 -16.22 -3.23
C ALA A 45 -53.60 -16.51 -2.01
N LYS A 46 -54.10 -17.40 -1.12
CA LYS A 46 -53.42 -18.17 -0.04
C LYS A 46 -54.29 -19.44 0.17
N PRO A 47 -53.83 -20.51 0.84
CA PRO A 47 -52.45 -20.92 1.17
C PRO A 47 -52.16 -22.35 0.62
N ILE A 48 -51.04 -22.98 1.03
CA ILE A 48 -50.91 -24.42 1.37
C ILE A 48 -49.49 -24.67 1.93
N LEU A 49 -49.37 -25.57 2.92
CA LEU A 49 -48.11 -26.14 3.41
C LEU A 49 -48.02 -27.61 3.00
N PRO A 50 -46.81 -28.17 2.88
CA PRO A 50 -46.48 -29.26 3.80
C PRO A 50 -45.09 -29.13 4.45
N HIS A 51 -44.84 -29.98 5.45
CA HIS A 51 -43.62 -29.97 6.27
C HIS A 51 -42.38 -30.53 5.53
N ALA A 52 -41.22 -29.98 5.87
CA ALA A 52 -39.92 -30.66 5.82
C ALA A 52 -39.08 -30.20 7.04
N ASN A 53 -38.10 -31.00 7.46
CA ASN A 53 -37.43 -30.85 8.75
C ASN A 53 -36.41 -29.69 8.82
N LEU A 54 -36.12 -29.31 10.06
CA LEU A 54 -34.89 -28.61 10.47
C LEU A 54 -33.65 -29.43 10.04
N ASP A 55 -32.66 -28.77 9.43
CA ASP A 55 -31.21 -28.97 9.66
C ASP A 55 -30.34 -28.23 8.62
N ASP A 56 -30.53 -26.90 8.45
CA ASP A 56 -29.44 -25.99 8.06
C ASP A 56 -29.78 -24.54 8.47
N CYS A 57 -28.78 -23.82 9.00
CA CYS A 57 -28.83 -22.38 9.28
C CYS A 57 -27.42 -21.77 9.20
N GLY A 58 -26.79 -21.88 8.04
CA GLY A 58 -25.54 -21.18 7.76
C GLY A 58 -25.65 -19.64 7.75
N LYS A 59 -24.50 -19.00 7.97
CA LYS A 59 -24.08 -17.69 7.42
C LYS A 59 -25.12 -16.55 7.42
N ALA A 60 -25.07 -15.69 8.43
CA ALA A 60 -25.59 -14.33 8.30
C ALA A 60 -24.62 -13.46 7.49
N ASP A 61 -25.04 -13.00 6.30
CA ASP A 61 -24.47 -11.80 5.68
C ASP A 61 -24.79 -10.58 6.56
N TYR A 62 -23.85 -9.64 6.66
CA TYR A 62 -24.09 -8.38 7.37
C TYR A 62 -23.40 -7.21 6.68
N ASP A 63 -24.05 -6.68 5.65
CA ASP A 63 -23.68 -5.41 5.02
C ASP A 63 -24.89 -4.50 4.76
N ARG A 64 -25.06 -3.54 5.67
CA ARG A 64 -25.66 -2.20 5.52
C ARG A 64 -25.73 -1.55 6.90
N GLY A 65 -25.12 -0.39 7.06
CA GLY A 65 -25.07 0.32 8.33
C GLY A 65 -26.18 1.35 8.50
N GLN A 66 -26.48 1.67 9.75
CA GLN A 66 -26.88 3.02 10.16
C GLN A 66 -26.45 3.22 11.62
N ALA A 67 -25.83 4.37 11.92
CA ALA A 67 -25.46 4.72 13.28
C ALA A 67 -26.64 5.39 13.98
N VAL A 68 -27.30 4.68 14.90
CA VAL A 68 -28.25 5.24 15.85
C VAL A 68 -27.90 4.71 17.24
N ALA A 69 -27.48 5.60 18.14
CA ALA A 69 -27.25 5.25 19.53
C ALA A 69 -28.60 5.09 20.24
N ILE A 70 -28.97 3.86 20.61
CA ILE A 70 -30.16 3.58 21.41
C ILE A 70 -29.71 3.07 22.79
N GLN A 71 -29.76 3.97 23.76
CA GLN A 71 -29.48 3.68 25.16
C GLN A 71 -30.63 2.86 25.75
N LYS A 72 -30.42 1.57 26.01
CA LYS A 72 -31.42 0.73 26.69
C LYS A 72 -31.50 1.08 28.17
N VAL A 73 -32.59 1.73 28.56
CA VAL A 73 -33.04 1.83 29.95
C VAL A 73 -34.09 0.73 30.18
N GLY A 74 -34.07 0.07 31.34
CA GLY A 74 -35.05 -0.95 31.70
C GLY A 74 -36.39 -0.33 32.12
N PRO A 75 -37.53 -1.04 31.97
CA PRO A 75 -38.82 -0.55 32.43
C PRO A 75 -38.92 -0.64 33.96
N GLY A 76 -39.45 0.42 34.58
CA GLY A 76 -39.67 0.52 36.02
C GLY A 76 -40.47 1.76 36.38
N ASP A 77 -41.76 1.53 36.61
CA ASP A 77 -42.74 2.31 37.36
C ASP A 77 -43.06 3.78 36.96
N GLU A 78 -44.35 3.92 36.66
CA GLU A 78 -45.21 5.07 36.42
C GLU A 78 -44.96 6.33 37.28
N HIS A 79 -45.24 7.52 36.71
CA HIS A 79 -46.39 8.33 37.15
C HIS A 79 -46.74 9.50 36.21
N VAL A 80 -47.94 10.06 36.42
CA VAL A 80 -48.71 10.97 35.54
C VAL A 80 -48.10 12.39 35.46
N PRO A 81 -48.12 13.09 34.30
CA PRO A 81 -47.60 14.45 34.17
C PRO A 81 -48.52 15.53 34.77
N MET A 82 -47.93 16.61 35.33
CA MET A 82 -48.67 17.82 35.69
C MET A 82 -47.92 19.12 35.33
N THR A 83 -48.51 19.86 34.39
CA THR A 83 -48.54 21.33 34.19
C THR A 83 -47.41 22.24 34.67
N LEU A 84 -46.94 23.11 33.75
CA LEU A 84 -46.28 24.38 34.07
C LEU A 84 -47.14 25.26 35.00
N GLN A 85 -46.63 25.60 36.20
CA GLN A 85 -46.73 26.94 36.79
C GLN A 85 -45.88 27.05 38.07
N HIS A 86 -45.39 28.27 38.35
CA HIS A 86 -44.44 28.63 39.41
C HIS A 86 -43.02 28.03 39.22
N CYS A 87 -41.92 28.74 39.53
CA CYS A 87 -41.80 30.04 40.20
C CYS A 87 -40.73 30.94 39.55
N MET A 88 -41.14 32.07 38.95
CA MET A 88 -40.23 33.20 38.74
C MET A 88 -40.19 34.05 40.02
N ARG A 89 -39.07 34.06 40.76
CA ARG A 89 -38.74 35.18 41.67
C ARG A 89 -37.29 35.13 42.18
N ARG A 90 -36.73 36.34 42.39
CA ARG A 90 -35.43 36.65 43.02
C ARG A 90 -34.19 36.18 42.25
N GLY A 91 -33.76 37.05 41.33
CA GLY A 91 -32.60 36.83 40.48
C GLY A 91 -31.24 36.89 41.17
N ASN A 92 -30.24 36.41 40.43
CA ASN A 92 -28.85 36.82 40.53
C ASN A 92 -28.17 36.63 39.16
N TRP A 93 -28.33 37.60 38.25
CA TRP A 93 -27.96 37.50 36.83
C TRP A 93 -26.46 37.75 36.52
N TRP A 94 -25.58 37.59 37.51
CA TRP A 94 -24.14 37.89 37.39
C TRP A 94 -23.19 36.72 37.68
N VAL A 95 -23.71 35.50 37.90
CA VAL A 95 -22.88 34.30 38.22
C VAL A 95 -22.77 33.33 37.03
N LEU A 96 -23.67 33.37 36.06
CA LEU A 96 -23.69 32.46 34.90
C LEU A 96 -22.94 32.96 33.65
N ALA A 97 -22.37 34.16 33.69
CA ALA A 97 -21.47 34.64 32.62
C ALA A 97 -20.03 34.11 32.76
N GLY A 98 -19.58 33.84 33.99
CA GLY A 98 -18.20 33.42 34.27
C GLY A 98 -17.87 31.96 33.92
N THR A 99 -18.88 31.10 33.79
CA THR A 99 -18.67 29.65 33.55
C THR A 99 -18.79 29.23 32.08
N LEU A 100 -19.36 30.08 31.21
CA LEU A 100 -19.49 29.80 29.77
C LEU A 100 -18.37 30.40 28.90
N LEU A 101 -17.52 31.26 29.46
CA LEU A 101 -16.32 31.81 28.79
C LEU A 101 -15.01 31.08 29.15
N ALA A 102 -15.09 30.03 29.97
CA ALA A 102 -13.94 29.24 30.42
C ALA A 102 -13.75 27.89 29.67
N TRP A 103 -14.58 27.61 28.64
CA TRP A 103 -14.59 26.35 27.89
C TRP A 103 -14.12 26.49 26.42
N SER A 104 -13.64 27.66 26.02
CA SER A 104 -13.13 27.96 24.67
C SER A 104 -11.59 27.97 24.55
N TYR A 105 -10.89 27.58 25.62
CA TYR A 105 -9.44 27.39 25.71
C TYR A 105 -9.19 26.02 26.39
N LEU A 106 -8.41 25.07 25.87
CA LEU A 106 -7.61 25.02 24.64
C LEU A 106 -7.81 23.67 23.94
N ALA A 107 -8.58 23.68 22.85
CA ALA A 107 -8.51 22.65 21.81
C ALA A 107 -8.47 23.39 20.47
N HIS A 108 -7.28 23.88 20.09
CA HIS A 108 -7.09 24.41 18.74
C HIS A 108 -7.41 23.29 17.75
N PRO A 109 -8.41 23.44 16.86
CA PRO A 109 -8.60 22.47 15.79
C PRO A 109 -7.31 22.47 14.97
N LEU A 110 -6.79 21.27 14.69
CA LEU A 110 -5.60 21.12 13.87
C LEU A 110 -5.84 21.83 12.53
N PRO A 111 -4.86 22.56 11.98
CA PRO A 111 -5.00 23.18 10.67
C PRO A 111 -5.37 22.09 9.66
N ALA A 112 -6.32 22.38 8.77
CA ALA A 112 -6.68 21.45 7.72
C ALA A 112 -5.45 21.21 6.82
N ALA A 113 -5.27 19.97 6.36
CA ALA A 113 -4.23 19.65 5.39
C ALA A 113 -4.35 20.50 4.12
N ASP A 114 -3.19 20.82 3.54
CA ASP A 114 -3.09 21.45 2.24
C ASP A 114 -3.79 20.61 1.15
N SER A 115 -4.10 21.26 0.02
CA SER A 115 -4.60 20.56 -1.16
C SER A 115 -3.50 19.65 -1.74
N ASP A 116 -3.89 18.54 -2.35
CA ASP A 116 -2.94 17.55 -2.88
C ASP A 116 -1.93 18.16 -3.85
N GLN A 117 -2.38 19.13 -4.66
CA GLN A 117 -1.53 19.87 -5.59
C GLN A 117 -0.45 20.69 -4.86
N VAL A 118 -0.78 21.33 -3.73
CA VAL A 118 0.19 22.09 -2.91
C VAL A 118 1.18 21.13 -2.24
N VAL A 119 0.71 20.00 -1.69
CA VAL A 119 1.60 18.96 -1.14
C VAL A 119 2.59 18.44 -2.19
N ILE A 120 2.11 18.08 -3.39
CA ILE A 120 2.94 17.61 -4.50
C ILE A 120 3.94 18.70 -4.96
N GLN A 121 3.51 19.96 -5.06
CA GLN A 121 4.40 21.08 -5.41
C GLN A 121 5.48 21.30 -4.35
N THR A 122 5.16 21.19 -3.07
CA THR A 122 6.13 21.30 -1.97
C THR A 122 7.12 20.13 -1.96
N ILE A 123 6.69 18.89 -2.24
CA ILE A 123 7.61 17.76 -2.46
C ILE A 123 8.63 18.11 -3.55
N ASN A 124 8.15 18.50 -4.73
CA ASN A 124 9.01 18.80 -5.87
C ASN A 124 9.96 19.97 -5.57
N LYS A 125 9.49 20.99 -4.83
CA LYS A 125 10.31 22.13 -4.39
C LYS A 125 11.48 21.68 -3.50
N HIS A 126 11.22 20.91 -2.44
CA HIS A 126 12.28 20.53 -1.49
C HIS A 126 13.29 19.54 -2.09
N VAL A 127 12.85 18.60 -2.95
CA VAL A 127 13.79 17.68 -3.61
C VAL A 127 14.64 18.41 -4.67
N ARG A 128 14.07 19.36 -5.41
CA ARG A 128 14.85 20.26 -6.30
C ARG A 128 15.86 21.12 -5.54
N GLN A 129 15.53 21.55 -4.33
CA GLN A 129 16.47 22.28 -3.47
C GLN A 129 17.65 21.37 -3.10
N GLY A 130 17.39 20.12 -2.67
CA GLY A 130 18.42 19.12 -2.41
C GLY A 130 19.32 18.84 -3.62
N TRP A 131 18.77 18.79 -4.84
CA TRP A 131 19.56 18.70 -6.09
C TRP A 131 20.47 19.91 -6.29
N SER A 132 19.92 21.13 -6.14
CA SER A 132 20.68 22.38 -6.30
C SER A 132 21.79 22.55 -5.27
N ASP A 133 21.56 22.15 -4.02
CA ASP A 133 22.51 22.31 -2.92
C ASP A 133 23.66 21.28 -2.94
N ASN A 134 23.51 20.22 -3.74
CA ASN A 134 24.51 19.16 -3.93
C ASN A 134 25.12 19.14 -5.35
N GLU A 135 24.81 20.14 -6.19
CA GLU A 135 25.27 20.26 -7.59
C GLU A 135 24.91 19.03 -8.47
N VAL A 136 23.76 18.39 -8.21
CA VAL A 136 23.29 17.17 -8.89
C VAL A 136 22.14 17.46 -9.85
N ALA A 137 22.13 16.84 -11.03
CA ALA A 137 21.04 16.97 -12.00
C ALA A 137 19.97 15.88 -11.84
N ALA A 138 18.71 16.20 -12.12
CA ALA A 138 17.65 15.20 -12.20
C ALA A 138 17.77 14.34 -13.47
N SER A 139 17.60 13.02 -13.32
CA SER A 139 17.41 12.12 -14.46
C SER A 139 16.17 12.49 -15.27
N GLN A 140 16.11 12.06 -16.53
CA GLN A 140 14.94 12.33 -17.40
C GLN A 140 13.66 11.70 -16.82
N ARG A 141 12.49 12.22 -17.21
CA ARG A 141 11.20 11.65 -16.81
C ARG A 141 11.07 10.21 -17.34
N ALA A 142 10.71 9.27 -16.46
CA ALA A 142 10.44 7.88 -16.79
C ALA A 142 9.37 7.77 -17.90
N SER A 143 9.54 6.78 -18.76
CA SER A 143 8.53 6.41 -19.76
C SER A 143 7.23 5.94 -19.08
N ASP A 144 6.11 6.00 -19.80
CA ASP A 144 4.84 5.57 -19.21
C ASP A 144 4.82 4.06 -18.89
N GLY A 145 5.45 3.21 -19.70
CA GLY A 145 5.56 1.76 -19.41
C GLY A 145 6.38 1.46 -18.15
N GLU A 146 7.50 2.17 -17.98
CA GLU A 146 8.38 2.14 -16.80
C GLU A 146 7.64 2.63 -15.54
N PHE A 147 6.95 3.77 -15.63
CA PHE A 147 6.09 4.27 -14.55
C PHE A 147 4.99 3.26 -14.18
N ALA A 148 4.27 2.71 -15.16
CA ALA A 148 3.19 1.74 -14.93
C ALA A 148 3.71 0.45 -14.27
N ARG A 149 4.86 -0.06 -14.72
CA ARG A 149 5.57 -1.19 -14.09
C ARG A 149 5.86 -0.90 -12.63
N ARG A 150 6.56 0.20 -12.35
CA ARG A 150 7.02 0.61 -11.03
C ARG A 150 5.86 0.78 -10.05
N VAL A 151 4.85 1.56 -10.43
CA VAL A 151 3.74 1.90 -9.53
C VAL A 151 2.82 0.71 -9.28
N SER A 152 2.64 -0.19 -10.25
CA SER A 152 1.93 -1.46 -10.03
C SER A 152 2.72 -2.40 -9.10
N LEU A 153 4.05 -2.48 -9.24
CA LEU A 153 4.90 -3.29 -8.35
C LEU A 153 4.92 -2.75 -6.91
N ASP A 154 4.89 -1.44 -6.72
CA ASP A 154 4.86 -0.81 -5.40
C ASP A 154 3.46 -0.89 -4.75
N VAL A 155 2.38 -0.66 -5.51
CA VAL A 155 1.00 -0.62 -5.00
C VAL A 155 0.37 -2.02 -4.89
N LEU A 156 0.39 -2.81 -5.97
CA LEU A 156 -0.22 -4.15 -6.04
C LEU A 156 0.75 -5.31 -5.76
N GLY A 157 2.05 -5.06 -5.70
CA GLY A 157 3.03 -6.12 -5.52
C GLY A 157 3.24 -6.99 -6.76
N HIS A 158 2.80 -6.57 -7.94
CA HIS A 158 3.06 -7.27 -9.20
C HIS A 158 3.06 -6.32 -10.41
N ILE A 159 3.61 -6.76 -11.54
CA ILE A 159 3.52 -6.03 -12.81
C ILE A 159 2.06 -5.86 -13.29
N PRO A 160 1.73 -4.80 -14.07
CA PRO A 160 0.39 -4.62 -14.63
C PRO A 160 -0.05 -5.81 -15.48
N ARG A 161 -1.34 -6.15 -15.48
CA ARG A 161 -1.89 -7.14 -16.41
C ARG A 161 -1.90 -6.51 -17.81
N TYR A 162 -1.54 -7.26 -18.86
CA TYR A 162 -1.32 -6.70 -20.22
C TYR A 162 -2.46 -5.79 -20.74
N SER A 163 -3.72 -6.12 -20.42
CA SER A 163 -4.89 -5.31 -20.77
C SER A 163 -4.98 -3.96 -20.06
N GLU A 164 -4.51 -3.86 -18.82
CA GLU A 164 -4.45 -2.61 -18.07
C GLU A 164 -3.34 -1.71 -18.62
N LEU A 165 -2.17 -2.32 -18.92
CA LEU A 165 -1.06 -1.61 -19.56
C LEU A 165 -1.47 -1.02 -20.91
N THR A 166 -2.09 -1.79 -21.81
CA THR A 166 -2.47 -1.25 -23.12
C THR A 166 -3.55 -0.17 -22.99
N GLN A 167 -4.54 -0.35 -22.10
CA GLN A 167 -5.55 0.69 -21.84
C GLN A 167 -4.93 1.98 -21.30
N PHE A 168 -3.90 1.90 -20.46
CA PHE A 168 -3.18 3.06 -19.93
C PHE A 168 -2.28 3.74 -20.98
N LEU A 169 -1.55 2.96 -21.80
CA LEU A 169 -0.66 3.48 -22.84
C LEU A 169 -1.44 4.12 -24.01
N ASP A 170 -2.61 3.59 -24.35
CA ASP A 170 -3.49 4.11 -25.41
C ASP A 170 -4.29 5.36 -24.94
N GLY A 171 -4.31 5.67 -23.64
CA GLY A 171 -5.00 6.84 -23.07
C GLY A 171 -4.27 8.16 -23.39
N LEU A 172 -5.01 9.16 -23.88
CA LEU A 172 -4.45 10.43 -24.39
C LEU A 172 -4.53 11.61 -23.40
N GLU A 173 -5.15 11.44 -22.24
CA GLU A 173 -5.49 12.53 -21.33
C GLU A 173 -4.33 12.88 -20.37
N ALA A 174 -4.15 14.17 -20.07
CA ALA A 174 -3.03 14.69 -19.29
C ALA A 174 -2.83 14.02 -17.91
N GLU A 175 -3.94 13.59 -17.28
CA GLU A 175 -3.97 12.95 -15.96
C GLU A 175 -4.05 11.41 -16.03
N ARG A 176 -3.52 10.79 -17.09
CA ARG A 176 -3.50 9.31 -17.21
C ARG A 176 -2.74 8.62 -16.08
N ARG A 177 -1.63 9.19 -15.59
CA ARG A 177 -0.84 8.58 -14.49
C ARG A 177 -1.63 8.57 -13.17
N GLN A 178 -2.29 9.67 -12.84
CA GLN A 178 -3.11 9.82 -11.64
C GLN A 178 -4.29 8.84 -11.66
N ARG A 179 -5.07 8.79 -12.76
CA ARG A 179 -6.20 7.85 -12.88
C ARG A 179 -5.77 6.38 -12.88
N PHE A 180 -4.57 6.07 -13.39
CA PHE A 180 -3.98 4.74 -13.25
C PHE A 180 -3.68 4.41 -11.79
N VAL A 181 -3.07 5.34 -11.03
CA VAL A 181 -2.86 5.18 -9.57
C VAL A 181 -4.17 4.96 -8.83
N GLU A 182 -5.24 5.73 -9.08
CA GLU A 182 -6.55 5.48 -8.46
C GLU A 182 -7.07 4.07 -8.78
N THR A 183 -6.95 3.63 -10.04
CA THR A 183 -7.35 2.27 -10.45
C THR A 183 -6.59 1.17 -9.69
N LEU A 184 -5.30 1.37 -9.42
CA LEU A 184 -4.49 0.44 -8.63
C LEU A 184 -4.82 0.49 -7.13
N LEU A 185 -5.11 1.68 -6.58
CA LEU A 185 -5.47 1.81 -5.16
C LEU A 185 -6.80 1.13 -4.82
N ASP A 186 -7.70 0.99 -5.78
CA ASP A 186 -9.02 0.36 -5.60
C ASP A 186 -9.11 -1.12 -6.09
N ASP A 187 -8.02 -1.71 -6.60
CA ASP A 187 -7.96 -3.16 -6.91
C ASP A 187 -7.84 -4.01 -5.62
N GLU A 188 -8.44 -5.21 -5.61
CA GLU A 188 -8.36 -6.16 -4.49
C GLU A 188 -6.92 -6.67 -4.20
N ASP A 189 -6.03 -6.63 -5.20
CA ASP A 189 -4.62 -6.98 -5.06
C ASP A 189 -3.82 -5.93 -4.23
N TYR A 190 -4.27 -4.66 -4.14
CA TYR A 190 -3.69 -3.67 -3.20
C TYR A 190 -3.82 -4.16 -1.75
N ALA A 191 -5.04 -4.51 -1.33
CA ALA A 191 -5.29 -4.98 0.03
C ALA A 191 -4.56 -6.30 0.33
N LYS A 192 -4.35 -7.17 -0.67
CA LYS A 192 -3.56 -8.41 -0.58
C LYS A 192 -2.06 -8.13 -0.41
N ASN A 193 -1.50 -7.22 -1.19
CA ASN A 193 -0.09 -6.80 -1.12
C ASN A 193 0.23 -6.19 0.24
N TRP A 194 -0.53 -5.17 0.67
CA TRP A 194 -0.28 -4.48 1.92
C TRP A 194 -0.55 -5.38 3.16
N THR A 195 -1.47 -6.34 3.06
CA THR A 195 -1.60 -7.43 4.06
C THR A 195 -0.34 -8.29 4.13
N THR A 196 0.27 -8.63 2.99
CA THR A 196 1.49 -9.44 2.94
C THR A 196 2.67 -8.68 3.55
N ILE A 197 2.86 -7.42 3.17
CA ILE A 197 3.91 -6.52 3.70
C ILE A 197 3.76 -6.37 5.23
N TRP A 198 2.59 -5.96 5.71
CA TRP A 198 2.38 -5.72 7.14
C TRP A 198 2.29 -6.99 7.96
N GLY A 199 1.79 -8.10 7.42
CA GLY A 199 1.83 -9.39 8.11
C GLY A 199 3.26 -9.88 8.32
N ASN A 200 4.15 -9.67 7.34
CA ASN A 200 5.57 -10.01 7.45
C ASN A 200 6.32 -9.05 8.41
N LEU A 201 5.99 -7.75 8.40
CA LEU A 201 6.55 -6.76 9.34
C LEU A 201 6.12 -7.00 10.80
N LEU A 202 4.84 -7.30 11.03
CA LEU A 202 4.27 -7.38 12.37
C LEU A 202 4.61 -8.68 13.09
N VAL A 203 4.72 -9.82 12.38
CA VAL A 203 4.95 -11.13 13.04
C VAL A 203 6.01 -12.01 12.37
N GLY A 204 6.59 -11.60 11.24
CA GLY A 204 7.57 -12.41 10.50
C GLY A 204 6.96 -13.29 9.41
N ARG A 205 7.76 -14.20 8.83
CA ARG A 205 7.37 -15.12 7.74
C ARG A 205 7.12 -16.56 8.22
N THR A 206 7.87 -17.08 9.21
CA THR A 206 7.68 -18.47 9.69
C THR A 206 6.87 -18.59 10.98
N ASN A 207 6.65 -17.49 11.70
CA ASN A 207 6.05 -17.44 13.04
C ASN A 207 4.55 -17.79 13.06
N ASN A 208 4.24 -19.10 13.00
CA ASN A 208 2.87 -19.61 12.99
C ASN A 208 2.41 -20.08 14.38
N GLN A 209 2.22 -19.15 15.32
CA GLN A 209 1.55 -19.42 16.60
C GLN A 209 0.02 -19.51 16.47
N GLY A 210 -0.49 -20.14 15.40
CA GLY A 210 -1.91 -20.23 15.03
C GLY A 210 -2.56 -18.92 14.55
N GLY A 211 -2.10 -17.77 15.05
CA GLY A 211 -2.73 -16.47 14.87
C GLY A 211 -2.64 -15.82 13.49
N ARG A 212 -1.68 -16.21 12.64
CA ARG A 212 -1.33 -15.47 11.41
C ARG A 212 -2.53 -15.26 10.48
N GLN A 213 -3.30 -16.31 10.18
CA GLN A 213 -4.47 -16.20 9.30
C GLN A 213 -5.55 -15.26 9.83
N ALA A 214 -5.69 -15.13 11.15
CA ALA A 214 -6.66 -14.21 11.75
C ALA A 214 -6.17 -12.76 11.61
N LEU A 215 -4.87 -12.52 11.87
CA LEU A 215 -4.22 -11.22 11.64
C LEU A 215 -4.35 -10.79 10.17
N ASP A 216 -4.05 -11.68 9.21
CA ASP A 216 -4.19 -11.41 7.77
C ASP A 216 -5.62 -10.99 7.39
N ARG A 217 -6.65 -11.59 8.01
CA ARG A 217 -8.07 -11.20 7.82
C ARG A 217 -8.43 -9.85 8.46
N TRP A 218 -7.71 -9.39 9.48
CA TRP A 218 -7.87 -8.03 10.02
C TRP A 218 -7.11 -7.01 9.14
N LEU A 219 -5.86 -7.30 8.79
CA LEU A 219 -5.04 -6.49 7.86
C LEU A 219 -5.75 -6.26 6.52
N ARG A 220 -6.28 -7.29 5.87
CA ARG A 220 -6.97 -7.13 4.58
C ARG A 220 -8.20 -6.22 4.69
N ARG A 221 -8.91 -6.27 5.82
CA ARG A 221 -10.06 -5.38 6.09
C ARG A 221 -9.62 -3.95 6.41
N ALA A 222 -8.48 -3.76 7.10
CA ALA A 222 -7.93 -2.45 7.39
C ALA A 222 -7.48 -1.74 6.10
N PHE A 223 -6.69 -2.39 5.23
CA PHE A 223 -6.25 -1.80 3.96
C PHE A 223 -7.38 -1.61 2.95
N ALA A 224 -8.29 -2.58 2.81
CA ALA A 224 -9.44 -2.44 1.90
C ALA A 224 -10.40 -1.30 2.31
N ARG A 225 -10.46 -0.95 3.60
CA ARG A 225 -11.27 0.17 4.11
C ARG A 225 -10.48 1.49 4.26
N ASN A 226 -9.20 1.52 3.87
CA ASN A 226 -8.29 2.64 4.10
C ASN A 226 -8.32 3.13 5.56
N MET A 227 -8.18 2.20 6.51
CA MET A 227 -8.17 2.51 7.95
C MET A 227 -7.08 3.57 8.24
N PRO A 228 -7.42 4.70 8.90
CA PRO A 228 -6.45 5.68 9.36
C PRO A 228 -5.30 5.03 10.14
N TYR A 229 -4.06 5.43 9.83
CA TYR A 229 -2.89 4.72 10.37
C TYR A 229 -2.72 4.90 11.89
N ASP A 230 -3.16 6.01 12.47
CA ASP A 230 -3.30 6.17 13.91
C ASP A 230 -4.24 5.10 14.49
N ARG A 231 -5.41 4.89 13.89
CA ARG A 231 -6.36 3.87 14.33
C ARG A 231 -5.81 2.44 14.17
N PHE A 232 -5.07 2.19 13.09
CA PHE A 232 -4.37 0.92 12.84
C PHE A 232 -3.36 0.59 13.93
N VAL A 233 -2.51 1.56 14.31
CA VAL A 233 -1.53 1.40 15.39
C VAL A 233 -2.20 1.33 16.76
N PHE A 234 -3.27 2.11 16.98
CA PHE A 234 -4.08 2.03 18.20
C PHE A 234 -4.60 0.62 18.45
N GLU A 235 -5.27 0.02 17.46
CA GLU A 235 -5.86 -1.32 17.59
C GLU A 235 -4.81 -2.41 17.79
N LEU A 236 -3.62 -2.28 17.18
CA LEU A 236 -2.51 -3.22 17.37
C LEU A 236 -1.87 -3.12 18.76
N VAL A 237 -1.63 -1.91 19.26
CA VAL A 237 -0.98 -1.71 20.57
C VAL A 237 -1.97 -1.91 21.72
N SER A 238 -3.23 -1.49 21.60
CA SER A 238 -4.22 -1.68 22.67
C SER A 238 -4.81 -3.11 22.72
N ALA A 239 -4.50 -3.99 21.75
CA ALA A 239 -5.22 -5.24 21.50
C ALA A 239 -5.44 -6.16 22.72
N GLU A 240 -6.69 -6.44 23.07
CA GLU A 240 -7.08 -7.49 24.01
C GLU A 240 -8.10 -8.46 23.40
N GLY A 241 -8.24 -9.65 23.99
CA GLY A 241 -9.19 -10.69 23.58
C GLY A 241 -8.52 -11.97 23.08
N THR A 242 -9.31 -12.84 22.47
CA THR A 242 -8.81 -14.00 21.70
C THR A 242 -8.56 -13.61 20.24
N SER A 243 -7.78 -14.41 19.50
CA SER A 243 -7.52 -14.19 18.06
C SER A 243 -8.77 -14.18 17.17
N GLN A 244 -9.92 -14.65 17.66
CA GLN A 244 -11.20 -14.62 16.94
C GLN A 244 -12.04 -13.38 17.30
N GLU A 245 -12.06 -12.97 18.57
CA GLU A 245 -12.69 -11.72 19.02
C GLU A 245 -12.00 -10.49 18.43
N ASN A 246 -10.67 -10.47 18.53
CA ASN A 246 -9.84 -9.34 18.12
C ASN A 246 -8.53 -9.86 17.50
N PRO A 247 -8.44 -9.99 16.17
CA PRO A 247 -7.25 -10.54 15.54
C PRO A 247 -5.99 -9.66 15.62
N ALA A 248 -6.08 -8.43 16.12
CA ALA A 248 -4.90 -7.57 16.35
C ALA A 248 -3.99 -8.13 17.47
N VAL A 249 -4.53 -8.91 18.42
CA VAL A 249 -3.75 -9.51 19.54
C VAL A 249 -2.57 -10.36 19.09
N ASN A 250 -2.65 -10.89 17.86
CA ASN A 250 -1.63 -11.76 17.28
C ASN A 250 -0.30 -11.03 17.02
N PHE A 251 -0.30 -9.70 16.88
CA PHE A 251 0.92 -8.90 16.85
C PHE A 251 1.69 -9.05 18.16
N LEU A 252 1.09 -8.64 19.29
CA LEU A 252 1.77 -8.63 20.58
C LEU A 252 2.09 -10.05 21.09
N VAL A 253 1.21 -11.03 20.87
CA VAL A 253 1.42 -12.41 21.34
C VAL A 253 2.58 -13.10 20.60
N SER A 254 2.86 -12.73 19.35
CA SER A 254 4.06 -13.19 18.63
C SER A 254 5.37 -12.74 19.29
N HIS A 255 5.35 -11.63 20.06
CA HIS A 255 6.53 -11.00 20.66
C HIS A 255 6.53 -10.99 22.20
N LEU A 256 5.54 -11.61 22.83
CA LEU A 256 5.38 -11.65 24.29
C LEU A 256 6.23 -12.77 24.91
N ASN A 257 7.54 -12.55 24.98
CA ASN A 257 8.49 -13.33 25.77
C ASN A 257 9.40 -12.37 26.57
N ASN A 258 10.26 -12.92 27.44
CA ASN A 258 11.35 -12.21 28.13
C ASN A 258 10.94 -10.85 28.73
N GLY A 259 9.85 -10.82 29.52
CA GLY A 259 9.36 -9.58 30.14
C GLY A 259 8.80 -8.54 29.16
N ALA A 260 8.33 -8.98 27.98
CA ALA A 260 7.89 -8.16 26.85
C ALA A 260 9.00 -7.32 26.18
N VAL A 261 10.27 -7.75 26.31
CA VAL A 261 11.42 -7.09 25.67
C VAL A 261 11.27 -6.98 24.14
N PRO A 262 10.99 -8.07 23.38
CA PRO A 262 10.83 -7.95 21.92
C PRO A 262 9.61 -7.11 21.53
N ALA A 263 8.49 -7.27 22.24
CA ALA A 263 7.30 -6.44 22.04
C ALA A 263 7.59 -4.94 22.23
N THR A 264 8.44 -4.58 23.20
CA THR A 264 8.90 -3.20 23.43
C THR A 264 9.73 -2.70 22.24
N ALA A 265 10.73 -3.48 21.83
CA ALA A 265 11.63 -3.12 20.73
C ALA A 265 10.89 -2.98 19.39
N ILE A 266 10.07 -3.95 19.00
CA ILE A 266 9.37 -3.92 17.71
C ILE A 266 8.28 -2.84 17.67
N THR A 267 7.61 -2.54 18.79
CA THR A 267 6.63 -1.45 18.86
C THR A 267 7.29 -0.09 18.62
N ALA A 268 8.45 0.17 19.23
CA ALA A 268 9.21 1.41 19.01
C ALA A 268 9.79 1.48 17.59
N ARG A 269 10.40 0.40 17.09
CA ARG A 269 11.00 0.32 15.75
C ARG A 269 9.98 0.49 14.63
N LEU A 270 8.86 -0.23 14.67
CA LEU A 270 7.84 -0.15 13.63
C LEU A 270 7.08 1.18 13.66
N PHE A 271 6.56 1.58 14.81
CA PHE A 271 5.56 2.65 14.87
C PHE A 271 6.12 4.03 15.23
N LEU A 272 7.31 4.11 15.85
CA LEU A 272 7.95 5.38 16.22
C LEU A 272 9.24 5.65 15.44
N GLY A 273 9.76 4.66 14.69
CA GLY A 273 11.03 4.77 13.96
C GLY A 273 12.23 4.83 14.89
N LEU A 274 12.21 4.09 16.00
CA LEU A 274 13.23 4.17 17.06
C LEU A 274 13.80 2.79 17.41
N GLN A 275 15.07 2.56 17.07
CA GLN A 275 15.81 1.32 17.39
C GLN A 275 16.32 1.32 18.83
N VAL A 276 15.41 1.10 19.78
CA VAL A 276 15.71 1.09 21.23
C VAL A 276 16.32 -0.22 21.74
N GLN A 277 16.44 -1.28 20.92
CA GLN A 277 16.82 -2.61 21.39
C GLN A 277 18.23 -2.65 22.03
N CYS A 278 19.17 -1.86 21.50
CA CYS A 278 20.54 -1.79 22.03
C CYS A 278 20.57 -1.22 23.46
N THR A 279 19.60 -0.37 23.83
CA THR A 279 19.55 0.24 25.16
C THR A 279 18.80 -0.61 26.19
N GLN A 280 18.45 -1.86 25.89
CA GLN A 280 18.07 -2.84 26.92
C GLN A 280 19.21 -3.04 27.95
N CYS A 281 20.46 -3.08 27.49
CA CYS A 281 21.61 -3.58 28.26
C CYS A 281 22.68 -2.53 28.61
N HIS A 282 22.62 -1.32 28.04
CA HIS A 282 23.51 -0.20 28.36
C HIS A 282 22.95 1.14 27.82
N ASN A 283 23.56 2.27 28.19
CA ASN A 283 23.36 3.52 27.47
C ASN A 283 24.01 3.44 26.08
N HIS A 284 23.42 4.08 25.08
CA HIS A 284 24.01 4.15 23.74
C HIS A 284 25.38 4.83 23.78
N PRO A 285 26.41 4.35 23.06
CA PRO A 285 27.77 4.88 23.16
C PRO A 285 27.96 6.28 22.54
N PHE A 286 27.08 6.69 21.63
CA PHE A 286 27.28 7.90 20.80
C PHE A 286 26.09 8.88 20.77
N ASN A 287 25.06 8.68 21.62
CA ASN A 287 23.93 9.62 21.76
C ASN A 287 23.30 9.51 23.16
N ASP A 288 22.36 10.39 23.49
CA ASP A 288 21.76 10.49 24.83
C ASP A 288 20.80 9.35 25.25
N TRP A 289 20.58 8.32 24.41
CA TRP A 289 19.65 7.23 24.75
C TRP A 289 20.16 6.35 25.89
N LYS A 290 19.45 6.38 27.02
CA LYS A 290 19.81 5.71 28.27
C LYS A 290 19.12 4.36 28.44
N GLN A 291 19.75 3.47 29.20
CA GLN A 291 19.20 2.15 29.52
C GLN A 291 17.82 2.26 30.18
N SER A 292 17.64 3.25 31.07
CA SER A 292 16.36 3.52 31.72
C SER A 292 15.24 3.97 30.78
N GLN A 293 15.52 4.52 29.60
CA GLN A 293 14.45 4.86 28.64
C GLN A 293 13.84 3.61 28.00
N PHE A 294 14.65 2.60 27.68
CA PHE A 294 14.12 1.29 27.24
C PHE A 294 13.20 0.69 28.30
N TRP A 295 13.66 0.65 29.57
CA TRP A 295 12.87 0.08 30.66
C TRP A 295 11.65 0.93 31.05
N SER A 296 11.69 2.26 30.83
CA SER A 296 10.53 3.16 30.99
C SER A 296 9.43 2.88 29.95
N MET A 297 9.82 2.52 28.72
CA MET A 297 8.90 2.08 27.67
C MET A 297 8.39 0.65 27.94
N ASN A 298 9.28 -0.27 28.35
CA ASN A 298 8.91 -1.64 28.72
C ASN A 298 7.91 -1.69 29.90
N ALA A 299 7.93 -0.71 30.80
CA ALA A 299 6.99 -0.60 31.91
C ALA A 299 5.52 -0.43 31.48
N PHE A 300 5.23 -0.02 30.24
CA PHE A 300 3.87 -0.03 29.69
C PHE A 300 3.36 -1.42 29.29
N PHE A 301 4.26 -2.40 29.12
CA PHE A 301 3.89 -3.80 28.85
C PHE A 301 3.85 -4.66 30.13
N ASP A 302 4.08 -4.06 31.31
CA ASP A 302 4.15 -4.79 32.58
C ASP A 302 2.83 -5.48 32.96
N GLY A 303 1.70 -4.93 32.52
CA GLY A 303 0.36 -5.51 32.68
C GLY A 303 0.04 -6.65 31.71
N THR A 304 0.78 -6.78 30.61
CA THR A 304 0.39 -7.61 29.49
C THR A 304 0.61 -9.11 29.77
N ARG A 305 -0.45 -9.92 29.66
CA ARG A 305 -0.40 -11.38 29.89
C ARG A 305 -1.10 -12.13 28.76
N ARG A 306 -0.50 -13.25 28.34
CA ARG A 306 -1.17 -14.30 27.58
C ARG A 306 -1.70 -15.34 28.57
N LEU A 307 -3.02 -15.50 28.61
CA LEU A 307 -3.71 -16.53 29.38
C LEU A 307 -4.17 -17.65 28.43
N GLY A 308 -4.39 -18.86 28.94
CA GLY A 308 -4.87 -20.00 28.15
C GLY A 308 -3.78 -20.78 27.41
N ALA A 309 -4.19 -21.78 26.63
CA ALA A 309 -3.30 -22.71 25.93
C ALA A 309 -2.75 -22.13 24.62
N ARG A 310 -1.76 -22.81 24.01
CA ARG A 310 -1.03 -22.34 22.81
C ARG A 310 -1.97 -21.82 21.71
N ASP A 311 -2.99 -22.58 21.37
CA ASP A 311 -3.92 -22.31 20.26
C ASP A 311 -5.29 -21.79 20.74
N ALA A 312 -5.46 -21.62 22.05
CA ALA A 312 -6.68 -21.15 22.71
C ALA A 312 -6.32 -20.10 23.78
N PHE A 313 -5.64 -19.03 23.34
CA PHE A 313 -5.13 -17.99 24.22
C PHE A 313 -6.02 -16.73 24.26
N ARG A 314 -5.95 -16.00 25.37
CA ARG A 314 -6.48 -14.64 25.52
C ARG A 314 -5.33 -13.70 25.87
N LEU A 315 -5.20 -12.59 25.14
CA LEU A 315 -4.33 -11.48 25.51
C LEU A 315 -5.12 -10.52 26.41
N VAL A 316 -4.54 -10.15 27.55
CA VAL A 316 -5.08 -9.15 28.47
C VAL A 316 -4.03 -8.12 28.86
N ASP A 317 -4.45 -6.95 29.31
CA ASP A 317 -3.64 -5.94 29.98
C ASP A 317 -4.17 -5.67 31.38
N LEU A 318 -3.46 -6.15 32.38
CA LEU A 318 -3.81 -5.99 33.78
C LEU A 318 -3.21 -4.69 34.36
N PRO A 319 -3.84 -4.06 35.36
CA PRO A 319 -3.22 -2.96 36.09
C PRO A 319 -1.86 -3.36 36.66
N ALA A 320 -0.88 -2.45 36.58
CA ALA A 320 0.49 -2.72 36.98
C ALA A 320 1.17 -1.48 37.56
N LYS A 321 1.94 -1.68 38.63
CA LYS A 321 2.60 -0.63 39.44
C LYS A 321 3.52 0.30 38.65
N GLY A 322 3.92 -0.08 37.43
CA GLY A 322 4.57 0.82 36.47
C GLY A 322 6.03 1.13 36.77
N VAL A 323 6.66 0.32 37.63
CA VAL A 323 8.08 0.39 37.99
C VAL A 323 8.75 -0.89 37.51
N LYS A 324 9.72 -0.77 36.60
CA LYS A 324 10.58 -1.86 36.15
C LYS A 324 11.94 -1.74 36.83
N PHE A 325 12.34 -2.77 37.57
CA PHE A 325 13.70 -2.91 38.04
C PHE A 325 14.56 -3.56 36.96
N PHE A 326 15.74 -3.01 36.72
CA PHE A 326 16.71 -3.52 35.74
C PHE A 326 18.13 -3.38 36.28
N GLU A 327 19.03 -4.22 35.79
CA GLU A 327 20.44 -4.22 36.22
C GLU A 327 21.32 -3.42 35.24
N LYS A 328 22.19 -2.58 35.77
CA LYS A 328 23.28 -1.94 35.04
C LYS A 328 24.48 -2.87 34.92
N ARG A 329 25.34 -2.63 33.93
CA ARG A 329 26.68 -3.28 33.80
C ARG A 329 27.58 -3.18 35.05
N SER A 330 27.23 -2.33 36.03
CA SER A 330 27.93 -2.20 37.32
C SER A 330 27.33 -3.04 38.45
N GLY A 331 26.40 -3.97 38.17
CA GLY A 331 25.66 -4.76 39.17
C GLY A 331 24.64 -3.97 40.00
N LEU A 332 24.43 -2.69 39.68
CA LEU A 332 23.45 -1.85 40.37
C LEU A 332 22.07 -2.02 39.76
N GLN A 333 21.09 -2.31 40.62
CA GLN A 333 19.66 -2.24 40.28
C GLN A 333 19.22 -0.77 40.16
N GLU A 334 18.54 -0.41 39.07
CA GLU A 334 17.84 0.87 38.91
C GLU A 334 16.34 0.63 38.63
N ALA A 335 15.51 1.57 39.07
CA ALA A 335 14.07 1.57 38.85
C ALA A 335 13.68 2.55 37.73
N ALA A 336 13.15 2.04 36.62
CA ALA A 336 12.51 2.84 35.58
C ALA A 336 11.00 2.96 35.82
N MET A 337 10.46 4.16 35.75
CA MET A 337 9.01 4.42 35.82
C MET A 337 8.43 4.56 34.39
N ARG A 338 7.14 4.21 34.20
CA ARG A 338 6.42 4.45 32.93
C ARG A 338 6.59 5.88 32.41
N ARG A 339 7.35 6.03 31.32
CA ARG A 339 7.53 7.28 30.56
C ARG A 339 7.61 6.96 29.07
N PHE A 340 6.98 7.82 28.26
CA PHE A 340 7.07 7.74 26.80
C PHE A 340 8.46 8.15 26.29
N VAL A 341 8.73 7.95 25.00
CA VAL A 341 10.05 8.21 24.38
C VAL A 341 10.50 9.68 24.48
N ASP A 342 9.56 10.62 24.57
CA ASP A 342 9.79 12.06 24.79
C ASP A 342 9.91 12.46 26.28
N GLY A 343 9.84 11.47 27.19
CA GLY A 343 9.85 11.69 28.63
C GLY A 343 8.47 11.89 29.28
N THR A 344 7.38 11.97 28.52
CA THR A 344 6.00 12.13 29.04
C THR A 344 5.70 11.02 30.05
N SER A 345 5.57 11.38 31.34
CA SER A 345 5.17 10.47 32.40
C SER A 345 3.65 10.31 32.45
N VAL A 346 3.15 9.08 32.54
CA VAL A 346 1.72 8.82 32.74
C VAL A 346 1.50 8.24 34.14
N THR A 347 0.84 9.02 34.99
CA THR A 347 0.21 8.48 36.20
C THR A 347 -0.99 7.67 35.75
N ILE A 348 -0.92 6.35 35.98
CA ILE A 348 -1.96 5.39 35.64
C ILE A 348 -2.47 4.88 36.97
N ASP A 349 -3.72 5.21 37.27
CA ASP A 349 -4.47 4.73 38.42
C ASP A 349 -4.64 3.20 38.38
N ASP A 350 -4.89 2.56 39.52
CA ASP A 350 -4.92 1.09 39.66
C ASP A 350 -6.10 0.43 38.89
N GLN A 351 -6.99 1.21 38.28
CA GLN A 351 -8.03 0.72 37.36
C GLN A 351 -7.68 0.86 35.86
N GLN A 352 -6.57 1.51 35.51
CA GLN A 352 -6.24 1.85 34.12
C GLN A 352 -5.21 0.89 33.51
N GLN A 353 -5.43 0.54 32.24
CA GLN A 353 -4.61 -0.38 31.47
C GLN A 353 -3.30 0.28 30.97
N PRO A 354 -2.10 -0.18 31.38
CA PRO A 354 -0.82 0.40 30.98
C PRO A 354 -0.63 0.54 29.46
N ARG A 355 -0.95 -0.50 28.69
CA ARG A 355 -0.71 -0.59 27.25
C ARG A 355 -1.75 0.18 26.44
N LEU A 356 -2.98 0.33 26.97
CA LEU A 356 -3.99 1.24 26.40
C LEU A 356 -3.53 2.71 26.48
N GLN A 357 -2.86 3.10 27.57
CA GLN A 357 -2.29 4.45 27.68
C GLN A 357 -1.06 4.64 26.78
N LEU A 358 -0.25 3.59 26.57
CA LEU A 358 0.79 3.61 25.54
C LEU A 358 0.20 3.81 24.13
N ALA A 359 -0.86 3.08 23.78
CA ALA A 359 -1.53 3.23 22.48
C ALA A 359 -1.95 4.69 22.25
N LYS A 360 -2.62 5.32 23.23
CA LYS A 360 -3.02 6.74 23.17
C LYS A 360 -1.84 7.70 23.01
N LEU A 361 -0.73 7.47 23.71
CA LEU A 361 0.49 8.28 23.58
C LEU A 361 1.12 8.15 22.19
N MET A 362 1.13 6.95 21.63
CA MET A 362 1.70 6.69 20.30
C MET A 362 0.85 7.30 19.18
N THR A 363 -0.47 7.40 19.39
CA THR A 363 -1.42 7.98 18.44
C THR A 363 -1.88 9.38 18.84
N ASP A 364 -1.13 10.04 19.72
CA ASP A 364 -1.34 11.43 20.11
C ASP A 364 -0.97 12.33 18.92
N ALA A 365 -1.97 12.94 18.29
CA ALA A 365 -1.76 13.80 17.13
C ALA A 365 -0.95 15.07 17.44
N SER A 366 -0.61 15.39 18.70
CA SER A 366 0.36 16.44 19.02
C SER A 366 1.82 15.99 18.89
N LYS A 367 2.08 14.68 18.76
CA LYS A 367 3.43 14.08 18.77
C LYS A 367 3.87 13.68 17.36
N PRO A 368 5.12 13.97 16.95
CA PRO A 368 5.55 13.82 15.56
C PRO A 368 5.95 12.38 15.16
N TYR A 369 6.25 11.52 16.15
CA TYR A 369 6.92 10.23 15.94
C TYR A 369 6.18 9.30 14.97
N LEU A 370 4.87 9.11 15.18
CA LEU A 370 4.06 8.19 14.39
C LEU A 370 4.01 8.59 12.91
N ALA A 371 3.80 9.88 12.65
CA ALA A 371 3.70 10.42 11.30
C ALA A 371 5.06 10.41 10.57
N ARG A 372 6.15 10.83 11.23
CA ARG A 372 7.50 10.76 10.65
C ARG A 372 7.90 9.32 10.32
N ALA A 373 7.64 8.36 11.21
CA ALA A 373 8.00 6.97 11.03
C ALA A 373 7.31 6.31 9.82
N ILE A 374 6.01 6.55 9.62
CA ILE A 374 5.28 5.98 8.49
C ILE A 374 5.52 6.73 7.18
N VAL A 375 5.68 8.05 7.21
CA VAL A 375 6.10 8.81 6.02
C VAL A 375 7.47 8.33 5.54
N ASN A 376 8.44 8.16 6.45
CA ASN A 376 9.78 7.66 6.12
C ASN A 376 9.77 6.22 5.60
N ARG A 377 9.00 5.31 6.22
CA ARG A 377 8.85 3.92 5.73
C ARG A 377 8.14 3.85 4.40
N THR A 378 7.04 4.57 4.21
CA THR A 378 6.29 4.56 2.94
C THR A 378 7.14 5.16 1.83
N TRP A 379 7.83 6.29 2.07
CA TRP A 379 8.82 6.83 1.13
C TRP A 379 9.90 5.81 0.79
N GLY A 380 10.43 5.10 1.80
CA GLY A 380 11.39 4.01 1.63
C GLY A 380 10.89 2.82 0.82
N HIS A 381 9.60 2.47 0.90
CA HIS A 381 9.00 1.44 0.05
C HIS A 381 8.92 1.88 -1.42
N PHE A 382 8.48 3.11 -1.68
CA PHE A 382 8.34 3.64 -3.04
C PHE A 382 9.68 4.00 -3.71
N PHE A 383 10.66 4.53 -2.98
CA PHE A 383 11.98 4.89 -3.54
C PHE A 383 13.08 3.84 -3.31
N GLY A 384 12.87 2.85 -2.44
CA GLY A 384 13.90 1.88 -2.01
C GLY A 384 14.76 2.37 -0.84
N HIS A 385 14.81 3.68 -0.60
CA HIS A 385 15.47 4.30 0.55
C HIS A 385 14.58 5.40 1.14
N GLY A 386 14.47 5.44 2.47
CA GLY A 386 13.82 6.55 3.18
C GLY A 386 14.72 7.79 3.25
N PHE A 387 14.26 8.82 3.96
CA PHE A 387 15.07 10.00 4.30
C PHE A 387 16.17 9.67 5.33
N THR A 388 16.01 8.62 6.13
CA THR A 388 17.04 8.08 7.04
C THR A 388 17.50 6.68 6.61
N ARG A 389 18.66 6.24 7.13
CA ARG A 389 19.11 4.85 7.04
C ARG A 389 19.67 4.38 8.40
N PRO A 390 19.13 3.30 9.00
CA PRO A 390 17.92 2.56 8.61
C PRO A 390 16.64 3.39 8.50
N ILE A 391 15.63 2.87 7.79
CA ILE A 391 14.31 3.53 7.62
C ILE A 391 13.46 3.52 8.90
N ASP A 392 13.85 2.69 9.88
CA ASP A 392 13.19 2.49 11.16
C ASP A 392 14.06 2.91 12.36
N ASP A 393 15.15 3.66 12.07
CA ASP A 393 16.00 4.31 13.05
C ASP A 393 16.18 5.79 12.67
N MET A 394 15.37 6.63 13.28
CA MET A 394 15.27 8.07 13.07
C MET A 394 15.86 8.84 14.28
N GLY A 395 16.78 8.20 15.00
CA GLY A 395 17.51 8.83 16.11
C GLY A 395 18.50 9.91 15.64
N PRO A 396 19.00 10.76 16.56
CA PRO A 396 19.82 11.94 16.24
C PRO A 396 21.19 11.60 15.61
N HIS A 397 21.60 10.33 15.61
CA HIS A 397 22.81 9.82 14.98
C HIS A 397 22.64 9.51 13.48
N ASN A 398 21.41 9.38 12.99
CA ASN A 398 21.11 9.14 11.57
C ASN A 398 20.55 10.43 10.94
N PRO A 399 21.35 11.18 10.14
CA PRO A 399 20.88 12.41 9.52
C PRO A 399 19.73 12.14 8.53
N VAL A 400 18.72 13.01 8.55
CA VAL A 400 17.61 13.02 7.60
C VAL A 400 18.05 13.75 6.33
N SER A 401 17.83 13.17 5.14
CA SER A 401 18.32 13.77 3.89
C SER A 401 17.60 15.05 3.47
N HIS A 402 16.30 15.16 3.79
CA HIS A 402 15.47 16.34 3.52
C HIS A 402 14.60 16.61 4.77
N PRO A 403 15.14 17.22 5.84
CA PRO A 403 14.44 17.33 7.12
C PRO A 403 13.15 18.15 7.03
N GLU A 404 13.15 19.27 6.32
CA GLU A 404 11.96 20.11 6.14
C GLU A 404 10.87 19.39 5.35
N LEU A 405 11.25 18.53 4.39
CA LEU A 405 10.32 17.75 3.59
C LEU A 405 9.69 16.61 4.40
N LEU A 406 10.49 15.90 5.19
CA LEU A 406 9.98 14.89 6.11
C LEU A 406 8.97 15.50 7.10
N ASP A 407 9.31 16.68 7.66
CA ASP A 407 8.50 17.31 8.70
C ASP A 407 7.22 17.92 8.13
N TYR A 408 7.30 18.54 6.94
CA TYR A 408 6.11 18.95 6.19
C TYR A 408 5.23 17.76 5.82
N LEU A 409 5.78 16.67 5.27
CA LEU A 409 4.97 15.49 4.89
C LEU A 409 4.36 14.77 6.10
N ALA A 410 5.08 14.70 7.23
CA ALA A 410 4.55 14.18 8.48
C ALA A 410 3.38 15.04 8.99
N GLU A 411 3.52 16.37 8.94
CA GLU A 411 2.45 17.30 9.31
C GLU A 411 1.23 17.16 8.40
N GLN A 412 1.41 17.16 7.07
CA GLN A 412 0.31 17.03 6.11
C GLN A 412 -0.39 15.68 6.21
N PHE A 413 0.34 14.58 6.40
CA PHE A 413 -0.24 13.25 6.59
C PHE A 413 -1.08 13.17 7.88
N ARG A 414 -0.60 13.80 8.95
CA ARG A 414 -1.26 13.90 10.26
C ARG A 414 -2.54 14.74 10.19
N THR A 415 -2.50 15.93 9.58
CA THR A 415 -3.67 16.80 9.39
C THR A 415 -4.65 16.27 8.33
N ALA A 416 -4.20 15.41 7.42
CA ALA A 416 -5.04 14.68 6.47
C ALA A 416 -5.79 13.48 7.10
N GLY A 417 -5.64 13.24 8.41
CA GLY A 417 -6.32 12.13 9.09
C GLY A 417 -5.65 10.77 8.86
N PHE A 418 -4.32 10.75 8.70
CA PHE A 418 -3.51 9.52 8.57
C PHE A 418 -3.92 8.61 7.40
N ASP A 419 -4.40 9.20 6.30
CA ASP A 419 -4.85 8.51 5.08
C ASP A 419 -3.66 7.96 4.26
N GLN A 420 -3.50 6.63 4.31
CA GLN A 420 -2.42 5.91 3.62
C GLN A 420 -2.55 5.97 2.09
N LYS A 421 -3.76 5.88 1.52
CA LYS A 421 -3.97 6.03 0.08
C LYS A 421 -3.60 7.45 -0.38
N ARG A 422 -3.92 8.49 0.39
CA ARG A 422 -3.57 9.90 0.08
C ARG A 422 -2.07 10.15 0.12
N LEU A 423 -1.34 9.56 1.08
CA LEU A 423 0.13 9.57 1.08
C LEU A 423 0.73 8.92 -0.18
N ILE A 424 0.19 7.78 -0.61
CA ILE A 424 0.61 7.11 -1.85
C ILE A 424 0.37 8.00 -3.08
N ARG A 425 -0.77 8.70 -3.16
CA ARG A 425 -1.07 9.66 -4.25
C ARG A 425 -0.02 10.77 -4.31
N TRP A 426 0.32 11.40 -3.18
CA TRP A 426 1.32 12.47 -3.14
C TRP A 426 2.70 11.99 -3.61
N ILE A 427 3.14 10.82 -3.15
CA ILE A 427 4.42 10.22 -3.54
C ILE A 427 4.41 9.89 -5.04
N THR A 428 3.39 9.18 -5.53
CA THR A 428 3.35 8.69 -6.92
C THR A 428 3.10 9.78 -7.97
N ALA A 429 2.50 10.91 -7.57
CA ALA A 429 2.36 12.10 -8.40
C ALA A 429 3.56 13.07 -8.33
N SER A 430 4.52 12.84 -7.42
CA SER A 430 5.74 13.66 -7.30
C SER A 430 6.66 13.52 -8.51
N GLU A 431 7.40 14.59 -8.83
CA GLU A 431 8.43 14.60 -9.86
C GLU A 431 9.53 13.56 -9.62
N PRO A 432 10.18 13.46 -8.44
CA PRO A 432 11.22 12.45 -8.19
C PRO A 432 10.73 11.01 -8.42
N TYR A 433 9.48 10.68 -8.04
CA TYR A 433 8.94 9.34 -8.32
C TYR A 433 8.66 9.10 -9.82
N ASN A 434 8.55 10.17 -10.61
CA ASN A 434 8.32 10.13 -12.05
C ASN A 434 9.62 10.17 -12.88
N LEU A 435 10.82 10.15 -12.29
CA LEU A 435 12.11 10.09 -12.99
C LEU A 435 12.51 8.65 -13.36
N THR A 436 13.35 8.47 -14.37
CA THR A 436 13.94 7.17 -14.70
C THR A 436 15.02 6.76 -13.68
N SER A 437 15.32 5.47 -13.59
CA SER A 437 16.51 4.95 -12.88
C SER A 437 17.81 5.07 -13.69
N ARG A 438 17.71 5.32 -15.01
CA ARG A 438 18.87 5.63 -15.85
C ARG A 438 19.53 6.92 -15.37
N PHE A 439 20.84 6.88 -15.18
CA PHE A 439 21.62 7.96 -14.58
C PHE A 439 22.71 8.44 -15.54
N GLY A 440 23.12 9.70 -15.37
CA GLY A 440 24.21 10.32 -16.13
C GLY A 440 25.43 10.58 -15.25
N GLU A 441 26.40 11.32 -15.78
CA GLU A 441 27.58 11.75 -15.02
C GLU A 441 27.16 12.67 -13.86
N GLU A 442 26.33 13.68 -14.16
CA GLU A 442 25.77 14.70 -13.26
C GLU A 442 24.91 14.16 -12.09
N ASN A 443 24.62 12.86 -12.04
CA ASN A 443 23.93 12.23 -10.91
C ASN A 443 24.38 10.81 -10.57
N SER A 444 25.57 10.43 -11.06
CA SER A 444 26.26 9.19 -10.67
C SER A 444 26.59 9.13 -9.17
N SER A 445 26.79 10.30 -8.56
CA SER A 445 27.08 10.53 -7.13
C SER A 445 25.92 10.21 -6.18
N ASP A 446 24.66 10.39 -6.60
CA ASP A 446 23.46 10.01 -5.83
C ASP A 446 23.30 8.48 -5.84
N ASN A 447 24.15 7.79 -5.07
CA ASN A 447 24.23 6.34 -5.00
C ASN A 447 24.04 5.82 -3.56
N PRO A 448 22.79 5.67 -3.12
CA PRO A 448 22.44 5.08 -1.83
C PRO A 448 23.08 3.73 -1.50
N ALA A 449 23.26 2.86 -2.49
CA ALA A 449 23.84 1.53 -2.30
C ALA A 449 25.34 1.59 -1.93
N ALA A 450 26.02 2.69 -2.27
CA ALA A 450 27.39 3.00 -1.83
C ALA A 450 27.44 3.79 -0.51
N GLY A 451 26.31 3.97 0.19
CA GLY A 451 26.22 4.63 1.49
C GLY A 451 25.94 6.14 1.46
N THR A 452 26.05 6.81 0.31
CA THR A 452 25.80 8.27 0.18
C THR A 452 24.35 8.66 0.49
N THR A 453 24.13 9.81 1.12
CA THR A 453 22.78 10.34 1.49
C THR A 453 21.85 10.40 0.27
N PRO A 454 20.57 9.97 0.34
CA PRO A 454 19.70 9.89 -0.83
C PRO A 454 19.17 11.27 -1.24
N LEU A 455 19.48 11.69 -2.47
CA LEU A 455 19.02 12.95 -3.07
C LEU A 455 17.77 12.79 -3.96
N PHE A 456 17.35 11.55 -4.24
CA PHE A 456 16.21 11.19 -5.09
C PHE A 456 16.26 11.81 -6.50
N SER A 457 17.45 12.02 -7.05
CA SER A 457 17.65 12.60 -8.40
C SER A 457 17.31 11.63 -9.54
N ARG A 458 17.02 10.37 -9.18
CA ARG A 458 16.66 9.25 -10.04
C ARG A 458 15.85 8.24 -9.23
N MET A 459 15.19 7.30 -9.90
CA MET A 459 14.67 6.13 -9.19
C MET A 459 15.82 5.18 -8.84
N TYR A 460 15.87 4.69 -7.59
CA TYR A 460 16.84 3.68 -7.20
C TYR A 460 16.30 2.28 -7.54
N VAL A 461 17.15 1.42 -8.12
CA VAL A 461 16.73 0.09 -8.57
C VAL A 461 16.53 -0.84 -7.38
N LYS A 462 15.29 -1.29 -7.17
CA LYS A 462 14.87 -2.23 -6.13
C LYS A 462 14.87 -3.65 -6.69
N GLY A 463 15.56 -4.58 -6.03
CA GLY A 463 15.38 -6.02 -6.31
C GLY A 463 13.98 -6.47 -5.88
N PHE A 464 13.33 -7.33 -6.67
CA PHE A 464 12.02 -7.87 -6.32
C PHE A 464 12.03 -8.61 -4.97
N ARG A 465 10.96 -8.44 -4.18
CA ARG A 465 10.62 -9.34 -3.06
C ARG A 465 10.17 -10.70 -3.64
N ALA A 466 10.35 -11.80 -2.92
CA ALA A 466 9.99 -13.15 -3.40
C ALA A 466 8.50 -13.24 -3.80
N GLU A 467 7.64 -12.56 -3.04
CA GLU A 467 6.21 -12.42 -3.33
C GLU A 467 5.95 -11.67 -4.66
N GLN A 468 6.65 -10.56 -4.92
CA GLN A 468 6.52 -9.80 -6.17
C GLN A 468 6.95 -10.61 -7.39
N LEU A 469 8.00 -11.43 -7.23
CA LEU A 469 8.49 -12.34 -8.27
C LEU A 469 7.47 -13.44 -8.60
N TYR A 470 6.86 -14.05 -7.59
CA TYR A 470 5.80 -15.04 -7.78
C TYR A 470 4.59 -14.44 -8.49
N ASP A 471 3.99 -13.40 -7.90
CA ASP A 471 2.74 -12.83 -8.40
C ASP A 471 2.95 -12.22 -9.80
N SER A 472 4.11 -11.58 -10.09
CA SER A 472 4.42 -11.08 -11.44
C SER A 472 4.59 -12.18 -12.49
N LEU A 473 5.25 -13.30 -12.19
CA LEU A 473 5.33 -14.45 -13.11
C LEU A 473 3.94 -15.04 -13.39
N ILE A 474 3.09 -15.10 -12.36
CA ILE A 474 1.73 -15.61 -12.45
C ILE A 474 0.81 -14.69 -13.28
N ILE A 475 1.05 -13.37 -13.26
CA ILE A 475 0.39 -12.39 -14.15
C ILE A 475 0.95 -12.46 -15.58
N ALA A 476 2.28 -12.44 -15.76
CA ALA A 476 2.95 -12.46 -17.07
C ALA A 476 2.54 -13.65 -17.96
N THR A 477 2.12 -14.76 -17.34
CA THR A 477 1.93 -16.04 -18.05
C THR A 477 0.50 -16.55 -18.04
N ASN A 478 -0.34 -16.06 -17.12
CA ASN A 478 -1.64 -16.64 -16.76
C ASN A 478 -1.59 -18.12 -16.27
N ALA A 479 -0.43 -18.63 -15.83
CA ALA A 479 -0.25 -20.03 -15.41
C ALA A 479 -1.21 -20.47 -14.27
N HIS A 480 -1.76 -19.53 -13.49
CA HIS A 480 -2.77 -19.78 -12.46
C HIS A 480 -4.16 -20.16 -12.98
N LYS A 481 -4.52 -19.84 -14.24
CA LYS A 481 -5.89 -19.99 -14.77
C LYS A 481 -6.28 -21.43 -15.11
N VAL A 482 -5.41 -22.41 -14.82
CA VAL A 482 -5.66 -23.85 -15.01
C VAL A 482 -6.45 -24.42 -13.82
N GLY A 483 -7.72 -24.02 -13.70
CA GLY A 483 -8.77 -24.77 -13.00
C GLY A 483 -8.57 -25.03 -11.49
N ARG A 484 -8.18 -24.02 -10.70
CA ARG A 484 -7.96 -24.15 -9.24
C ARG A 484 -8.82 -23.17 -8.43
N ASN A 485 -9.27 -23.61 -7.26
CA ASN A 485 -9.94 -22.77 -6.27
C ASN A 485 -8.92 -21.84 -5.57
N PHE A 486 -9.37 -20.71 -5.01
CA PHE A 486 -8.57 -19.69 -4.33
C PHE A 486 -7.60 -20.28 -3.28
N GLU A 487 -8.10 -21.16 -2.42
CA GLU A 487 -7.29 -21.79 -1.37
C GLU A 487 -6.17 -22.70 -1.93
N ALA A 488 -6.40 -23.36 -3.07
CA ALA A 488 -5.38 -24.17 -3.73
C ALA A 488 -4.29 -23.27 -4.38
N ALA A 489 -4.66 -22.09 -4.88
CA ALA A 489 -3.71 -21.10 -5.38
C ALA A 489 -2.84 -20.52 -4.25
N GLU A 490 -3.44 -20.11 -3.11
CA GLU A 490 -2.66 -19.60 -1.98
C GLU A 490 -1.81 -20.70 -1.31
N ASN A 491 -2.30 -21.94 -1.25
CA ASN A 491 -1.47 -23.07 -0.81
C ASN A 491 -0.28 -23.32 -1.75
N GLN A 492 -0.45 -23.18 -3.07
CA GLN A 492 0.66 -23.26 -4.02
C GLN A 492 1.65 -22.10 -3.84
N ARG A 493 1.15 -20.86 -3.71
CA ARG A 493 1.95 -19.65 -3.44
C ARG A 493 2.79 -19.80 -2.16
N ARG A 494 2.16 -20.17 -1.03
CA ARG A 494 2.85 -20.44 0.24
C ARG A 494 3.80 -21.63 0.19
N THR A 495 3.62 -22.57 -0.73
CA THR A 495 4.55 -23.72 -0.89
C THR A 495 5.78 -23.31 -1.70
N TRP A 496 5.60 -22.55 -2.77
CA TRP A 496 6.72 -21.99 -3.55
C TRP A 496 7.53 -20.99 -2.73
N LEU A 497 6.88 -20.04 -2.05
CA LEU A 497 7.56 -19.04 -1.21
C LEU A 497 8.37 -19.66 -0.05
N ARG A 498 7.93 -20.80 0.51
CA ARG A 498 8.72 -21.52 1.53
C ARG A 498 10.08 -22.00 1.02
N GLN A 499 10.21 -22.31 -0.27
CA GLN A 499 11.49 -22.68 -0.88
C GLN A 499 12.47 -21.49 -0.89
N PHE A 500 11.96 -20.26 -1.03
CA PHE A 500 12.77 -19.04 -0.93
C PHE A 500 13.07 -18.64 0.52
N VAL A 501 12.14 -18.82 1.47
CA VAL A 501 12.40 -18.48 2.88
C VAL A 501 13.39 -19.46 3.53
N GLN A 502 13.24 -20.77 3.31
CA GLN A 502 14.06 -21.77 3.98
C GLN A 502 15.50 -21.86 3.44
N THR A 503 15.73 -21.62 2.15
CA THR A 503 17.08 -21.75 1.55
C THR A 503 17.98 -20.54 1.82
N PHE A 504 17.42 -19.36 2.14
CA PHE A 504 18.18 -18.11 2.24
C PHE A 504 18.20 -17.43 3.62
N GLY A 505 17.54 -18.02 4.64
CA GLY A 505 17.82 -17.71 6.06
C GLY A 505 17.61 -16.26 6.50
N THR A 506 16.68 -15.55 5.87
CA THR A 506 16.40 -14.12 6.14
C THR A 506 15.82 -13.91 7.54
N ASP A 507 16.23 -12.84 8.22
CA ASP A 507 15.80 -12.56 9.58
C ASP A 507 14.28 -12.33 9.70
N GLU A 508 13.71 -12.71 10.84
CA GLU A 508 12.28 -12.61 11.09
C GLU A 508 11.91 -11.14 11.39
N ASN A 509 10.84 -10.66 10.75
CA ASN A 509 10.40 -9.26 10.78
C ASN A 509 11.31 -8.26 10.02
N ASP A 510 12.11 -8.71 9.05
CA ASP A 510 12.82 -7.84 8.09
C ASP A 510 12.06 -7.67 6.76
N GLU A 511 12.16 -6.47 6.18
CA GLU A 511 11.68 -6.14 4.84
C GLU A 511 12.65 -6.59 3.72
N SER A 512 13.95 -6.70 4.00
CA SER A 512 15.02 -6.91 2.99
C SER A 512 15.13 -8.36 2.46
N THR A 513 14.01 -8.86 1.94
CA THR A 513 13.96 -10.00 1.00
C THR A 513 14.31 -9.58 -0.43
N THR A 514 15.28 -8.70 -0.61
CA THR A 514 15.74 -8.27 -1.94
C THR A 514 16.41 -9.43 -2.67
N PHE A 515 16.10 -9.58 -3.96
CA PHE A 515 16.76 -10.54 -4.85
C PHE A 515 18.23 -10.15 -5.07
N ASN A 516 19.11 -10.51 -4.13
CA ASN A 516 20.54 -10.19 -4.17
C ASN A 516 21.35 -11.09 -5.15
N GLY A 517 20.73 -11.47 -6.27
CA GLY A 517 21.39 -12.10 -7.43
C GLY A 517 22.15 -13.40 -7.16
N THR A 518 21.89 -14.10 -6.06
CA THR A 518 22.73 -15.24 -5.66
C THR A 518 22.63 -16.40 -6.66
N ILE A 519 23.72 -17.15 -6.84
CA ILE A 519 23.79 -18.25 -7.82
C ILE A 519 22.63 -19.26 -7.66
N PRO A 520 22.23 -19.69 -6.44
CA PRO A 520 21.07 -20.58 -6.29
C PRO A 520 19.74 -19.93 -6.68
N GLN A 521 19.55 -18.62 -6.47
CA GLN A 521 18.36 -17.89 -6.90
C GLN A 521 18.29 -17.78 -8.43
N ALA A 522 19.43 -17.50 -9.09
CA ALA A 522 19.52 -17.48 -10.54
C ALA A 522 19.25 -18.86 -11.15
N LEU A 523 19.83 -19.94 -10.59
CA LEU A 523 19.57 -21.31 -11.04
C LEU A 523 18.10 -21.74 -10.85
N LEU A 524 17.48 -21.33 -9.75
CA LEU A 524 16.06 -21.58 -9.45
C LEU A 524 15.11 -20.78 -10.35
N MET A 525 15.54 -19.63 -10.88
CA MET A 525 14.83 -18.96 -11.97
C MET A 525 15.02 -19.72 -13.28
N MET A 526 16.26 -19.89 -13.74
CA MET A 526 16.58 -20.49 -15.05
C MET A 526 15.96 -21.88 -15.28
N ASN A 527 15.95 -22.72 -14.24
CA ASN A 527 15.54 -24.14 -14.32
C ASN A 527 14.29 -24.47 -13.49
N GLY A 528 13.70 -23.49 -12.81
CA GLY A 528 12.63 -23.72 -11.86
C GLY A 528 11.33 -24.20 -12.52
N ALA A 529 10.62 -25.11 -11.85
CA ALA A 529 9.33 -25.60 -12.33
C ALA A 529 8.30 -24.46 -12.56
N LEU A 530 8.41 -23.32 -11.88
CA LEU A 530 7.55 -22.16 -12.16
C LEU A 530 7.87 -21.53 -13.53
N ILE A 531 9.14 -21.30 -13.84
CA ILE A 531 9.59 -20.72 -15.13
C ILE A 531 9.35 -21.68 -16.29
N ASN A 532 9.64 -22.97 -16.10
CA ASN A 532 9.35 -23.99 -17.12
C ASN A 532 7.85 -24.06 -17.44
N ASN A 533 6.97 -24.05 -16.43
CA ASN A 533 5.53 -23.99 -16.66
C ASN A 533 5.08 -22.64 -17.27
N ALA A 534 5.66 -21.52 -16.83
CA ALA A 534 5.38 -20.17 -17.32
C ALA A 534 5.59 -20.03 -18.83
N VAL A 535 6.66 -20.64 -19.38
CA VAL A 535 6.94 -20.62 -20.82
C VAL A 535 6.25 -21.75 -21.60
N THR A 536 5.36 -22.55 -20.99
CA THR A 536 4.59 -23.55 -21.76
C THR A 536 3.41 -22.96 -22.53
N THR A 537 3.25 -23.44 -23.77
CA THR A 537 2.08 -23.26 -24.63
C THR A 537 0.89 -24.12 -24.18
N THR A 538 0.38 -23.86 -22.97
CA THR A 538 -0.81 -24.49 -22.42
C THR A 538 -2.09 -23.73 -22.78
N ASN A 539 -3.24 -24.43 -22.79
CA ASN A 539 -4.54 -23.84 -23.13
C ASN A 539 -4.92 -22.72 -22.14
N GLY A 540 -4.76 -21.46 -22.57
CA GLY A 540 -5.08 -20.27 -21.78
C GLY A 540 -3.87 -19.43 -21.35
N SER A 541 -2.63 -19.91 -21.53
CA SER A 541 -1.44 -19.10 -21.25
C SER A 541 -1.37 -17.87 -22.16
N LEU A 542 -0.69 -16.81 -21.71
CA LEU A 542 -0.52 -15.60 -22.52
C LEU A 542 0.36 -15.87 -23.75
N LEU A 543 1.40 -16.69 -23.60
CA LEU A 543 2.26 -17.10 -24.70
C LEU A 543 1.46 -17.81 -25.82
N GLN A 544 0.53 -18.72 -25.48
CA GLN A 544 -0.32 -19.37 -26.49
C GLN A 544 -1.17 -18.36 -27.29
N GLN A 545 -1.62 -17.29 -26.65
CA GLN A 545 -2.41 -16.23 -27.28
C GLN A 545 -1.57 -15.37 -28.22
N VAL A 546 -0.32 -15.05 -27.85
CA VAL A 546 0.66 -14.38 -28.71
C VAL A 546 1.03 -15.26 -29.91
N VAL A 547 1.35 -16.54 -29.67
CA VAL A 547 1.69 -17.54 -30.69
C VAL A 547 0.61 -17.64 -31.76
N ASP A 548 -0.66 -17.84 -31.39
CA ASP A 548 -1.77 -17.99 -32.35
C ASP A 548 -2.28 -16.66 -32.95
N SER A 549 -1.80 -15.51 -32.46
CA SER A 549 -2.19 -14.19 -32.97
C SER A 549 -1.68 -13.97 -34.40
N ALA A 550 -2.55 -13.41 -35.25
CA ALA A 550 -2.24 -13.09 -36.64
C ALA A 550 -1.62 -11.70 -36.82
N SER A 551 -1.85 -10.78 -35.87
CA SER A 551 -1.20 -9.46 -35.84
C SER A 551 0.00 -9.43 -34.89
N GLY A 552 -0.01 -10.28 -33.85
CA GLY A 552 1.01 -10.39 -32.81
C GLY A 552 0.44 -10.04 -31.43
N ASP A 553 -0.48 -9.09 -31.38
CA ASP A 553 -1.15 -8.61 -30.17
C ASP A 553 -2.11 -9.64 -29.58
N ILE A 554 -2.29 -9.58 -28.25
CA ILE A 554 -3.39 -10.26 -27.58
C ILE A 554 -4.63 -9.34 -27.66
N ARG A 555 -5.62 -9.75 -28.45
CA ARG A 555 -6.91 -9.04 -28.48
C ARG A 555 -7.69 -9.35 -27.20
N PRO A 556 -8.22 -8.36 -26.46
CA PRO A 556 -9.09 -8.63 -25.32
C PRO A 556 -10.31 -9.42 -25.79
N THR A 557 -10.51 -10.61 -25.21
CA THR A 557 -11.67 -11.46 -25.52
C THR A 557 -12.93 -10.81 -24.99
N LYS A 558 -13.68 -10.12 -25.85
CA LYS A 558 -15.01 -9.56 -25.51
C LYS A 558 -15.83 -10.63 -24.78
N THR A 559 -16.21 -10.33 -23.54
CA THR A 559 -16.93 -11.20 -22.59
C THR A 559 -18.41 -11.40 -22.95
N GLY A 560 -18.72 -11.46 -24.24
CA GLY A 560 -20.04 -11.80 -24.77
C GLY A 560 -20.14 -13.29 -25.04
N SER A 561 -20.70 -14.05 -24.08
CA SER A 561 -20.96 -15.50 -24.20
C SER A 561 -22.13 -15.79 -25.17
N THR A 562 -21.94 -15.42 -26.43
CA THR A 562 -22.79 -15.91 -27.53
C THR A 562 -22.51 -17.41 -27.71
N LYS A 563 -23.50 -18.26 -27.42
CA LYS A 563 -23.42 -19.71 -27.67
C LYS A 563 -23.20 -19.95 -29.17
N ARG A 564 -21.94 -20.07 -29.58
CA ARG A 564 -21.57 -20.30 -30.98
C ARG A 564 -22.09 -21.66 -31.44
N ALA A 565 -22.84 -21.67 -32.52
CA ALA A 565 -23.39 -22.88 -33.13
C ALA A 565 -22.29 -23.94 -33.39
N PRO A 566 -22.60 -25.24 -33.24
CA PRO A 566 -21.63 -26.32 -33.44
C PRO A 566 -21.04 -26.26 -34.85
N ARG A 567 -19.71 -26.33 -34.94
CA ARG A 567 -18.98 -26.16 -36.20
C ARG A 567 -18.86 -27.47 -36.96
N THR A 568 -19.03 -27.41 -38.28
CA THR A 568 -18.81 -28.55 -39.17
C THR A 568 -17.35 -29.00 -39.16
N LYS A 569 -17.09 -30.30 -39.39
CA LYS A 569 -15.73 -30.87 -39.45
C LYS A 569 -14.81 -30.12 -40.45
N ARG A 570 -15.37 -29.63 -41.57
CA ARG A 570 -14.67 -28.80 -42.56
C ARG A 570 -14.23 -27.45 -41.98
N ALA A 571 -15.11 -26.75 -41.25
CA ALA A 571 -14.78 -25.48 -40.62
C ALA A 571 -13.72 -25.62 -39.50
N ILE A 572 -13.70 -26.76 -38.80
CA ILE A 572 -12.65 -27.08 -37.81
C ILE A 572 -11.29 -27.26 -38.51
N LYS A 573 -11.21 -28.07 -39.57
CA LYS A 573 -9.96 -28.30 -40.33
C LYS A 573 -9.39 -27.00 -40.92
N ILE A 574 -10.24 -26.16 -41.53
CA ILE A 574 -9.83 -24.86 -42.08
C ILE A 574 -9.30 -23.93 -40.96
N ARG A 575 -9.97 -23.89 -39.80
CA ARG A 575 -9.51 -23.09 -38.66
C ARG A 575 -8.15 -23.55 -38.14
N ALA A 576 -7.91 -24.86 -38.02
CA ALA A 576 -6.62 -25.40 -37.59
C ALA A 576 -5.49 -25.03 -38.57
N GLN A 577 -5.72 -25.17 -39.88
CA GLN A 577 -4.75 -24.76 -40.90
C GLN A 577 -4.46 -23.25 -40.86
N GLN A 578 -5.49 -22.41 -40.64
CA GLN A 578 -5.30 -20.97 -40.50
C GLN A 578 -4.56 -20.61 -39.20
N GLN A 579 -4.81 -21.32 -38.10
CA GLN A 579 -4.13 -21.14 -36.82
C GLN A 579 -2.63 -21.43 -36.95
N ILE A 580 -2.24 -22.53 -37.61
CA ILE A 580 -0.84 -22.82 -37.96
C ILE A 580 -0.23 -21.67 -38.79
N LYS A 581 -0.92 -21.21 -39.84
CA LYS A 581 -0.46 -20.08 -40.68
C LYS A 581 -0.33 -18.75 -39.92
N ASN A 582 -1.06 -18.54 -38.82
CA ASN A 582 -0.92 -17.35 -37.98
C ASN A 582 0.37 -17.38 -37.15
N ARG A 583 0.90 -18.56 -36.78
CA ARG A 583 2.07 -18.68 -35.89
C ARG A 583 3.31 -18.03 -36.50
N TYR A 584 3.53 -18.25 -37.79
CA TYR A 584 4.61 -17.66 -38.59
C TYR A 584 4.44 -16.16 -38.93
N ARG A 585 3.29 -15.53 -38.61
CA ARG A 585 3.05 -14.12 -38.94
C ARG A 585 3.52 -13.17 -37.84
N SER A 586 3.98 -12.00 -38.26
CA SER A 586 4.24 -10.83 -37.40
C SER A 586 5.16 -11.11 -36.21
N ILE A 587 6.21 -11.93 -36.39
CA ILE A 587 7.13 -12.32 -35.33
C ILE A 587 7.71 -11.10 -34.55
N PRO A 588 8.17 -10.00 -35.19
CA PRO A 588 8.62 -8.83 -34.44
C PRO A 588 7.55 -8.25 -33.50
N ARG A 589 6.29 -8.19 -33.94
CA ARG A 589 5.17 -7.72 -33.10
C ARG A 589 4.82 -8.69 -31.98
N LYS A 590 5.10 -9.99 -32.15
CA LYS A 590 5.01 -11.00 -31.06
C LYS A 590 6.10 -10.77 -30.02
N ILE A 591 7.35 -10.54 -30.45
CA ILE A 591 8.46 -10.18 -29.54
C ILE A 591 8.13 -8.89 -28.77
N GLU A 592 7.67 -7.84 -29.45
CA GLU A 592 7.20 -6.60 -28.81
C GLU A 592 6.06 -6.85 -27.81
N THR A 593 5.13 -7.76 -28.12
CA THR A 593 4.03 -8.13 -27.21
C THR A 593 4.54 -8.88 -25.97
N LEU A 594 5.54 -9.76 -26.10
CA LEU A 594 6.19 -10.42 -24.96
C LEU A 594 6.94 -9.42 -24.05
N PHE A 595 7.55 -8.38 -24.63
CA PHE A 595 8.15 -7.27 -23.88
C PHE A 595 7.11 -6.48 -23.09
N LEU A 596 5.98 -6.12 -23.70
CA LEU A 596 4.88 -5.43 -23.01
C LEU A 596 4.27 -6.28 -21.89
N ILE A 597 4.23 -7.61 -22.05
CA ILE A 597 3.76 -8.56 -21.02
C ILE A 597 4.73 -8.63 -19.83
N ALA A 598 6.04 -8.72 -20.06
CA ALA A 598 7.02 -8.99 -19.00
C ALA A 598 7.70 -7.75 -18.41
N LEU A 599 7.99 -6.75 -19.26
CA LEU A 599 8.79 -5.55 -18.96
C LEU A 599 8.04 -4.23 -19.15
N GLN A 600 6.79 -4.26 -19.65
CA GLN A 600 5.87 -3.12 -19.84
C GLN A 600 6.33 -2.04 -20.83
N ARG A 601 7.57 -2.09 -21.32
CA ARG A 601 8.12 -1.26 -22.39
C ARG A 601 8.17 -2.00 -23.73
N LYS A 602 8.64 -1.31 -24.76
CA LYS A 602 9.05 -1.92 -26.04
C LYS A 602 10.52 -2.39 -25.98
N PRO A 603 10.92 -3.38 -26.78
CA PRO A 603 12.33 -3.68 -27.01
C PRO A 603 13.00 -2.54 -27.78
N THR A 604 14.28 -2.32 -27.51
CA THR A 604 15.18 -1.52 -28.35
C THR A 604 15.51 -2.26 -29.65
N GLU A 605 16.07 -1.56 -30.63
CA GLU A 605 16.46 -2.18 -31.91
C GLU A 605 17.53 -3.26 -31.74
N ALA A 606 18.45 -3.09 -30.78
CA ALA A 606 19.45 -4.09 -30.42
C ALA A 606 18.81 -5.36 -29.83
N GLU A 607 17.87 -5.22 -28.89
CA GLU A 607 17.15 -6.34 -28.29
C GLU A 607 16.26 -7.07 -29.31
N MET A 608 15.57 -6.32 -30.18
CA MET A 608 14.78 -6.89 -31.28
C MET A 608 15.66 -7.67 -32.25
N THR A 609 16.87 -7.19 -32.53
CA THR A 609 17.84 -7.87 -33.41
C THR A 609 18.35 -9.16 -32.76
N ALA A 610 18.81 -9.10 -31.51
CA ALA A 610 19.32 -10.26 -30.77
C ALA A 610 18.24 -11.33 -30.57
N LEU A 611 17.03 -10.96 -30.17
CA LEU A 611 15.93 -11.92 -29.98
C LEU A 611 15.34 -12.41 -31.31
N GLY A 612 15.47 -11.62 -32.37
CA GLY A 612 15.25 -12.05 -33.75
C GLY A 612 16.28 -13.07 -34.27
N GLN A 613 17.43 -13.22 -33.59
CA GLN A 613 18.38 -14.32 -33.79
C GLN A 613 18.01 -15.53 -32.92
N VAL A 614 17.80 -15.34 -31.61
CA VAL A 614 17.37 -16.40 -30.67
C VAL A 614 16.14 -17.16 -31.19
N PHE A 615 15.12 -16.44 -31.68
CA PHE A 615 13.90 -17.03 -32.28
C PHE A 615 14.19 -17.98 -33.46
N LYS A 616 15.21 -17.68 -34.28
CA LYS A 616 15.58 -18.50 -35.46
C LYS A 616 16.38 -19.74 -35.03
N GLU A 617 17.31 -19.56 -34.10
CA GLU A 617 18.28 -20.57 -33.70
C GLU A 617 17.66 -21.63 -32.77
N GLY A 618 17.05 -21.20 -31.66
CA GLY A 618 16.43 -22.13 -30.70
C GLY A 618 15.23 -22.88 -31.29
N GLY A 619 14.41 -22.17 -32.08
CA GLY A 619 13.20 -22.73 -32.65
C GLY A 619 13.38 -23.77 -33.75
N ASN A 620 14.55 -23.90 -34.39
CA ASN A 620 14.75 -24.72 -35.60
C ASN A 620 13.68 -24.51 -36.70
N GLY A 621 13.07 -23.32 -36.77
CA GLY A 621 11.96 -22.99 -37.67
C GLY A 621 10.54 -23.27 -37.13
N ASP A 622 10.38 -23.78 -35.90
CA ASP A 622 9.11 -23.80 -35.19
C ASP A 622 8.87 -22.47 -34.43
N PRO A 623 7.80 -21.72 -34.76
CA PRO A 623 7.45 -20.47 -34.09
C PRO A 623 6.83 -20.64 -32.70
N ILE A 624 6.51 -21.87 -32.25
CA ILE A 624 6.24 -22.11 -30.82
C ILE A 624 7.56 -22.04 -30.06
N SER A 625 8.47 -22.99 -30.33
CA SER A 625 9.75 -23.14 -29.63
C SER A 625 10.54 -21.83 -29.60
N GLY A 626 10.73 -21.18 -30.76
CA GLY A 626 11.45 -19.91 -30.84
C GLY A 626 10.80 -18.74 -30.06
N LEU A 627 9.49 -18.77 -29.80
CA LEU A 627 8.83 -17.79 -28.91
C LEU A 627 8.85 -18.22 -27.43
N GLN A 628 8.98 -19.52 -27.13
CA GLN A 628 9.27 -19.99 -25.78
C GLN A 628 10.66 -19.54 -25.33
N ASP A 629 11.68 -19.68 -26.18
CA ASP A 629 13.06 -19.28 -25.90
C ASP A 629 13.19 -17.76 -25.69
N VAL A 630 12.57 -16.96 -26.58
CA VAL A 630 12.51 -15.50 -26.41
C VAL A 630 11.79 -15.11 -25.11
N PHE A 631 10.68 -15.76 -24.76
CA PHE A 631 9.98 -15.43 -23.52
C PHE A 631 10.77 -15.86 -22.27
N TRP A 632 11.45 -17.02 -22.32
CA TRP A 632 12.36 -17.48 -21.27
C TRP A 632 13.51 -16.48 -21.06
N ALA A 633 14.15 -16.00 -22.13
CA ALA A 633 15.23 -15.02 -22.06
C ALA A 633 14.77 -13.68 -21.44
N VAL A 634 13.56 -13.21 -21.78
CA VAL A 634 12.98 -12.00 -21.20
C VAL A 634 12.63 -12.18 -19.71
N LEU A 635 12.02 -13.32 -19.33
CA LEU A 635 11.64 -13.60 -17.93
C LEU A 635 12.84 -13.90 -17.01
N ASN A 636 14.00 -14.29 -17.56
CA ASN A 636 15.25 -14.47 -16.81
C ASN A 636 16.18 -13.25 -16.88
N SER A 637 15.74 -12.12 -17.46
CA SER A 637 16.52 -10.89 -17.51
C SER A 637 16.60 -10.21 -16.14
N ASN A 638 17.72 -9.51 -15.87
CA ASN A 638 17.88 -8.69 -14.67
C ASN A 638 16.79 -7.60 -14.56
N GLU A 639 16.28 -7.11 -15.70
CA GLU A 639 15.19 -6.13 -15.74
C GLU A 639 13.86 -6.74 -15.26
N PHE A 640 13.58 -8.01 -15.58
CA PHE A 640 12.36 -8.68 -15.13
C PHE A 640 12.30 -8.82 -13.61
N VAL A 641 13.43 -9.12 -12.95
CA VAL A 641 13.53 -9.29 -11.48
C VAL A 641 13.82 -7.99 -10.71
N THR A 642 13.79 -6.84 -11.39
CA THR A 642 13.99 -5.51 -10.77
C THR A 642 12.84 -4.54 -11.04
N ASN A 643 12.61 -3.71 -10.03
CA ASN A 643 11.66 -2.60 -10.01
C ASN A 643 12.50 -1.30 -10.07
N HIS A 644 12.33 -0.52 -11.14
CA HIS A 644 13.31 0.46 -11.63
C HIS A 644 12.61 1.72 -12.18
#